data_AF-A0A2D8CEB4-F1
#
_entry.id   AF-A0A2D8CEB4-F1
#
_cell.length_a   1.000
_cell.length_b   1.000
_cell.length_c   1.000
_cell.angle_alpha   90.00
_cell.angle_beta   90.00
_cell.angle_gamma   90.00
#
_symmetry.space_group_name_H-M   'P 1'
#
loop_
_entity.id
_entity.type
_entity.pdbx_description
1 polymer ?
#
loop_
_entity_poly.entity_id
_entity_poly.type
_entity_poly.pdbx_seq_one_letter_code
_entity_poly.pdbx_strand_id
1 'polypeptide(L)'
;MKVELARAQKILDQRKPNPDAVIRLLHPLLKRESKHWLVYYFLGIAQMQKENFEKAINYFDKSIAENPENVQTYFLVAKCYYGLRNFEQAERYAKGAVQLNQKLLEIWMFLGRLYWDQALLNKAVQCYTVANKLDPKNYEIAYNIAQIYADQGDYKKALELFDITLQMQPDFIDAIVKKAQVYQAIAEHDKAEEALREALKIDPENLLAQSVLSLLFRAMGKYQEAIDLNEELLEKYPNDGNIRVNYALCLVETGQYDEAEKNYFKALQDTPETQQALSNYLMGIHYNPKRSKQDIFIAHAIWDQYYAPKERPVRPIAANKNKEKTLKVGFISGGFKKHPVGWMITSALEQLPSDEIATYVYTTDSYHDSLTERIRKVCAKWTSVVGYSDEVVAQIIKDDEIDILVELSGHSSGNRLKTIALEPAPISVKWVGGLFNTSGLKSMDYLLTDAKESPEGEEAFYTEKLVRMPDDYVCYTPPNYEIEVSQPPALENGYITFGCFNNPTKINTDLLEKWAQILHQVPESRLFLKSKQYDTALVRKRVVDFMISKGIDEERLVFEGYSMHKELLETYKKVDIALDPWPYSGGLTTIEALWMGVPVITNSGPTFAGRHSTSHLINAGFPEWVTDNWEDYIETAVTLAGDISEIGTLRKELRARLLESPVCNAPRFGRHLTEAFRQMWIQRVEGYEKGLEEGQWQDHIQIEMNSTEAKTDTQESSGENPQERKPKNGIYVEKPLNNFKNTPSDVVEAVVNYPNYNHGEPIKVAIPKSEIFRLKNIFEQQEYALPRGFQLNEKSVVVDIGGNVGSFSMYAREWNAKCHIYSFEPNPQVFPLLEHNAKSLGNISINQVALGNKNGSIDLYQHPNNTGQTSTSLQVKDANKVSVPMRNSGEMLAEYGINKIDVLKIDTEGAEVAILAGMKDLLINTGIIMVEYHSEQDRRQIDVLLAEFSVYASEVSASCQVGTVKYINNRLLKF
;
A
#
# COMPACT_ATOMS: atom_id res chain seq x y z
N MET A 1 14.73 50.10 35.32
CA MET A 1 15.27 49.34 34.17
C MET A 1 16.25 48.26 34.62
N LYS A 2 17.44 48.58 35.16
CA LYS A 2 18.42 47.56 35.62
C LYS A 2 17.83 46.49 36.56
N VAL A 3 17.00 46.90 37.53
CA VAL A 3 16.30 45.97 38.45
C VAL A 3 15.36 45.02 37.71
N GLU A 4 14.59 45.53 36.74
CA GLU A 4 13.64 44.71 35.97
C GLU A 4 14.36 43.78 34.99
N LEU A 5 15.47 44.21 34.41
CA LEU A 5 16.32 43.36 33.57
C LEU A 5 16.94 42.21 34.37
N ALA A 6 17.44 42.48 35.58
CA ALA A 6 17.97 41.44 36.47
C ALA A 6 16.89 40.45 36.92
N ARG A 7 15.66 40.93 37.17
CA ARG A 7 14.50 40.08 37.47
C ARG A 7 14.10 39.22 36.26
N ALA A 8 14.07 39.80 35.06
CA ALA A 8 13.76 39.07 33.83
C ALA A 8 14.77 37.93 33.59
N GLN A 9 16.07 38.23 33.67
CA GLN A 9 17.13 37.22 33.59
C GLN A 9 16.90 36.10 34.61
N LYS A 10 16.68 36.45 35.89
CA LYS A 10 16.43 35.48 36.95
C LYS A 10 15.20 34.60 36.69
N ILE A 11 14.16 35.11 36.02
CA ILE A 11 12.98 34.32 35.64
C ILE A 11 13.31 33.36 34.50
N LEU A 12 14.08 33.82 33.50
CA LEU A 12 14.50 33.02 32.35
C LEU A 12 15.49 31.91 32.72
N ASP A 13 16.31 32.12 33.76
CA ASP A 13 17.28 31.14 34.26
C ASP A 13 16.67 30.05 35.14
N GLN A 14 15.36 30.11 35.43
CA GLN A 14 14.70 29.08 36.22
C GLN A 14 14.61 27.78 35.44
N ARG A 15 14.65 26.65 36.15
CA ARG A 15 14.47 25.31 35.56
C ARG A 15 13.16 25.18 34.76
N LYS A 16 12.12 25.92 35.16
CA LYS A 16 10.88 26.10 34.40
C LYS A 16 10.63 27.61 34.25
N PRO A 17 11.18 28.25 33.21
CA PRO A 17 11.06 29.68 33.05
C PRO A 17 9.62 30.09 32.74
N ASN A 18 9.21 31.27 33.24
CA ASN A 18 7.89 31.84 32.97
C ASN A 18 8.00 33.01 31.97
N PRO A 19 7.95 32.73 30.65
CA PRO A 19 8.14 33.75 29.63
C PRO A 19 7.05 34.84 29.68
N ASP A 20 5.82 34.52 30.09
CA ASP A 20 4.76 35.51 30.21
C ASP A 20 5.00 36.51 31.34
N ALA A 21 5.61 36.08 32.45
CA ALA A 21 6.02 36.97 33.52
C ALA A 21 7.10 37.96 33.04
N VAL A 22 8.07 37.48 32.24
CA VAL A 22 9.11 38.32 31.61
C VAL A 22 8.50 39.33 30.66
N ILE A 23 7.55 38.90 29.82
CA ILE A 23 6.84 39.78 28.90
C ILE A 23 6.10 40.87 29.67
N ARG A 24 5.29 40.51 30.69
CA ARG A 24 4.58 41.50 31.52
C ARG A 24 5.52 42.49 32.22
N LEU A 25 6.69 42.01 32.66
CA LEU A 25 7.68 42.81 33.36
C LEU A 25 8.37 43.84 32.44
N LEU A 26 8.71 43.43 31.22
CA LEU A 26 9.56 44.21 30.32
C LEU A 26 8.77 45.05 29.31
N HIS A 27 7.55 44.65 28.94
CA HIS A 27 6.73 45.38 27.96
C HIS A 27 6.48 46.86 28.33
N PRO A 28 6.22 47.23 29.60
CA PRO A 28 6.09 48.65 29.99
C PRO A 28 7.35 49.49 29.74
N LEU A 29 8.52 48.87 29.71
CA LEU A 29 9.79 49.56 29.45
C LEU A 29 9.95 49.97 27.97
N LEU A 30 9.19 49.36 27.05
CA LEU A 30 9.19 49.72 25.63
C LEU A 30 8.63 51.12 25.34
N LYS A 31 7.88 51.70 26.29
CA LYS A 31 7.26 53.04 26.19
C LYS A 31 8.19 54.17 26.65
N ARG A 32 9.38 53.87 27.15
CA ARG A 32 10.35 54.86 27.62
C ARG A 32 11.19 55.40 26.46
N GLU A 33 11.63 56.66 26.55
CA GLU A 33 12.44 57.32 25.52
C GLU A 33 13.83 56.68 25.36
N SER A 34 14.46 56.25 26.46
CA SER A 34 15.71 55.48 26.43
C SER A 34 15.42 53.98 26.54
N LYS A 35 15.44 53.30 25.40
CA LYS A 35 15.30 51.83 25.32
C LYS A 35 16.68 51.21 25.34
N HIS A 36 16.86 50.14 26.10
CA HIS A 36 18.13 49.43 26.20
C HIS A 36 18.01 48.10 25.45
N TRP A 37 19.02 47.72 24.66
CA TRP A 37 19.01 46.50 23.84
C TRP A 37 18.59 45.23 24.62
N LEU A 38 19.05 45.09 25.87
CA LEU A 38 18.64 44.01 26.79
C LEU A 38 17.12 43.84 26.97
N VAL A 39 16.32 44.91 26.87
CA VAL A 39 14.85 44.81 26.94
C VAL A 39 14.33 44.00 25.76
N TYR A 40 14.83 44.30 24.56
CA TYR A 40 14.49 43.58 23.34
C TYR A 40 15.05 42.16 23.35
N TYR A 41 16.30 41.97 23.78
CA TYR A 41 16.94 40.67 23.93
C TYR A 41 16.12 39.70 24.80
N PHE A 42 15.72 40.11 26.01
CA PHE A 42 14.95 39.24 26.91
C PHE A 42 13.51 39.03 26.47
N LEU A 43 12.88 40.02 25.81
CA LEU A 43 11.58 39.82 25.17
C LEU A 43 11.68 38.82 24.02
N GLY A 44 12.75 38.85 23.24
CA GLY A 44 13.05 37.88 22.20
C GLY A 44 13.18 36.46 22.76
N ILE A 45 14.00 36.27 23.81
CA ILE A 45 14.13 34.96 24.48
C ILE A 45 12.79 34.46 25.00
N ALA A 46 12.00 35.33 25.65
CA ALA A 46 10.69 34.96 26.16
C ALA A 46 9.72 34.54 25.04
N GLN A 47 9.74 35.21 23.88
CA GLN A 47 8.93 34.78 22.72
C GLN A 47 9.44 33.49 22.10
N MET A 48 10.77 33.28 22.04
CA MET A 48 11.38 32.06 21.54
C MET A 48 11.02 30.84 22.41
N GLN A 49 11.02 30.99 23.74
CA GLN A 49 10.57 29.95 24.68
C GLN A 49 9.07 29.63 24.56
N LYS A 50 8.30 30.52 23.93
CA LYS A 50 6.89 30.29 23.57
C LYS A 50 6.72 29.81 22.12
N GLU A 51 7.81 29.47 21.44
CA GLU A 51 7.87 29.06 20.03
C GLU A 51 7.29 30.09 19.04
N ASN A 52 7.15 31.36 19.47
CA ASN A 52 6.75 32.47 18.61
C ASN A 52 7.97 33.05 17.87
N PHE A 53 8.60 32.23 17.01
CA PHE A 53 9.89 32.57 16.39
C PHE A 53 9.89 33.88 15.61
N GLU A 54 8.83 34.19 14.85
CA GLU A 54 8.73 35.46 14.12
C GLU A 54 8.72 36.69 15.05
N LYS A 55 7.99 36.61 16.16
CA LYS A 55 7.97 37.68 17.17
C LYS A 55 9.31 37.78 17.89
N ALA A 56 9.96 36.65 18.15
CA ALA A 56 11.29 36.60 18.73
C ALA A 56 12.30 37.32 17.83
N ILE A 57 12.33 36.99 16.54
CA ILE A 57 13.19 37.61 15.51
C ILE A 57 12.96 39.12 15.49
N ASN A 58 11.71 39.59 15.43
CA ASN A 58 11.40 41.02 15.46
C ASN A 58 11.96 41.77 16.68
N TYR A 59 12.00 41.12 17.85
CA TYR A 59 12.63 41.69 19.04
C TYR A 59 14.15 41.59 18.96
N PHE A 60 14.71 40.47 18.50
CA PHE A 60 16.15 40.32 18.35
C PHE A 60 16.74 41.28 17.31
N ASP A 61 16.06 41.56 16.20
CA ASP A 61 16.50 42.55 15.20
C ASP A 61 16.61 43.95 15.81
N LYS A 62 15.66 44.33 16.67
CA LYS A 62 15.72 45.58 17.45
C LYS A 62 16.87 45.56 18.46
N SER A 63 17.17 44.41 19.05
CA SER A 63 18.33 44.24 19.93
C SER A 63 19.65 44.39 19.17
N ILE A 64 19.75 43.84 17.96
CA ILE A 64 20.92 43.96 17.07
C ILE A 64 21.12 45.41 16.62
N ALA A 65 20.04 46.11 16.24
CA ALA A 65 20.10 47.52 15.82
C ALA A 65 20.69 48.42 16.92
N GLU A 66 20.39 48.14 18.19
CA GLU A 66 20.87 48.90 19.34
C GLU A 66 22.25 48.42 19.86
N ASN A 67 22.61 47.16 19.61
CA ASN A 67 23.91 46.59 20.00
C ASN A 67 24.40 45.54 18.98
N PRO A 68 25.05 45.97 17.88
CA PRO A 68 25.43 45.10 16.78
C PRO A 68 26.60 44.16 17.11
N GLU A 69 27.30 44.36 18.22
CA GLU A 69 28.43 43.51 18.65
C GLU A 69 27.98 42.30 19.50
N ASN A 70 26.69 42.21 19.84
CA ASN A 70 26.19 41.13 20.69
C ASN A 70 26.06 39.80 19.94
N VAL A 71 27.09 38.96 20.01
CA VAL A 71 27.15 37.63 19.38
C VAL A 71 25.94 36.75 19.70
N GLN A 72 25.50 36.75 20.97
CA GLN A 72 24.42 35.89 21.43
C GLN A 72 23.09 36.21 20.74
N THR A 73 22.83 37.48 20.42
CA THR A 73 21.61 37.89 19.73
C THR A 73 21.57 37.32 18.31
N TYR A 74 22.67 37.39 17.55
CA TYR A 74 22.76 36.77 16.22
C TYR A 74 22.57 35.25 16.28
N PHE A 75 23.16 34.61 17.28
CA PHE A 75 23.03 33.17 17.45
C PHE A 75 21.58 32.74 17.76
N LEU A 76 20.87 33.50 18.60
CA LEU A 76 19.46 33.25 18.89
C LEU A 76 18.54 33.51 17.69
N VAL A 77 18.84 34.51 16.85
CA VAL A 77 18.14 34.72 15.57
C VAL A 77 18.35 33.53 14.64
N ALA A 78 19.58 33.03 14.54
CA ALA A 78 19.88 31.83 13.75
C ALA A 78 19.07 30.61 14.23
N LYS A 79 18.96 30.40 15.55
CA LYS A 79 18.11 29.35 16.15
C LYS A 79 16.63 29.55 15.83
N CYS A 80 16.12 30.79 15.84
CA CYS A 80 14.73 31.07 15.48
C CYS A 80 14.45 30.76 14.01
N TYR A 81 15.33 31.17 13.10
CA TYR A 81 15.18 30.83 11.67
C TYR A 81 15.31 29.33 11.41
N TYR A 82 16.18 28.64 12.16
CA TYR A 82 16.25 27.18 12.13
C TYR A 82 14.95 26.53 12.61
N GLY A 83 14.33 27.03 13.68
CA GLY A 83 13.01 26.60 14.15
C GLY A 83 11.89 26.84 13.13
N LEU A 84 12.01 27.91 12.31
CA LEU A 84 11.15 28.21 11.17
C LEU A 84 11.51 27.43 9.89
N ARG A 85 12.49 26.51 9.94
CA ARG A 85 13.03 25.78 8.79
C ARG A 85 13.58 26.69 7.66
N ASN A 86 13.86 27.96 7.94
CA ASN A 86 14.52 28.87 7.01
C ASN A 86 16.04 28.77 7.17
N PHE A 87 16.63 27.73 6.57
CA PHE A 87 18.04 27.41 6.74
C PHE A 87 19.00 28.44 6.14
N GLU A 88 18.61 29.12 5.07
CA GLU A 88 19.42 30.18 4.44
C GLU A 88 19.66 31.34 5.42
N GLN A 89 18.59 31.86 6.05
CA GLN A 89 18.74 32.91 7.04
C GLN A 89 19.41 32.38 8.31
N ALA A 90 19.12 31.15 8.73
CA ALA A 90 19.82 30.53 9.86
C ALA A 90 21.34 30.49 9.64
N GLU A 91 21.80 30.09 8.46
CA GLU A 91 23.21 30.06 8.09
C GLU A 91 23.81 31.46 8.08
N ARG A 92 23.10 32.43 7.48
CA ARG A 92 23.55 33.83 7.41
C ARG A 92 23.81 34.41 8.81
N TYR A 93 22.84 34.28 9.72
CA TYR A 93 22.97 34.82 11.08
C TYR A 93 24.00 34.05 11.91
N ALA A 94 24.10 32.73 11.75
CA ALA A 94 25.13 31.93 12.42
C ALA A 94 26.55 32.31 11.94
N LYS A 95 26.75 32.52 10.63
CA LYS A 95 28.02 33.03 10.10
C LYS A 95 28.33 34.44 10.60
N GLY A 96 27.33 35.32 10.72
CA GLY A 96 27.49 36.63 11.34
C GLY A 96 27.97 36.52 12.79
N ALA A 97 27.40 35.59 13.56
CA ALA A 97 27.85 35.32 14.93
C ALA A 97 29.28 34.77 14.98
N VAL A 98 29.69 33.90 14.05
CA VAL A 98 31.09 33.42 13.91
C VAL A 98 32.05 34.57 13.62
N GLN A 99 31.67 35.50 12.74
CA GLN A 99 32.52 36.66 12.39
C GLN A 99 32.80 37.54 13.62
N LEU A 100 31.83 37.70 14.51
CA LEU A 100 32.00 38.46 15.76
C LEU A 100 32.82 37.69 16.81
N ASN A 101 32.66 36.37 16.91
CA ASN A 101 33.46 35.53 17.81
C ASN A 101 33.66 34.11 17.29
N GLN A 102 34.84 33.86 16.72
CA GLN A 102 35.21 32.56 16.14
C GLN A 102 35.51 31.48 17.20
N LYS A 103 35.69 31.84 18.47
CA LYS A 103 36.05 30.89 19.55
C LYS A 103 34.83 30.33 20.28
N LEU A 104 33.62 30.72 19.91
CA LEU A 104 32.42 30.24 20.56
C LEU A 104 32.01 28.86 20.00
N LEU A 105 32.29 27.81 20.79
CA LEU A 105 32.04 26.41 20.43
C LEU A 105 30.59 26.16 19.98
N GLU A 106 29.61 26.73 20.69
CA GLU A 106 28.19 26.52 20.45
C GLU A 106 27.74 26.89 19.03
N ILE A 107 28.34 27.92 18.42
CA ILE A 107 27.98 28.35 17.06
C ILE A 107 28.51 27.34 16.04
N TRP A 108 29.72 26.80 16.23
CA TRP A 108 30.27 25.79 15.33
C TRP A 108 29.53 24.45 15.44
N MET A 109 29.13 24.06 16.65
CA MET A 109 28.26 22.91 16.87
C MET A 109 26.91 23.09 16.15
N PHE A 110 26.31 24.28 16.27
CA PHE A 110 25.07 24.62 15.59
C PHE A 110 25.21 24.67 14.07
N LEU A 111 26.27 25.28 13.52
CA LEU A 111 26.54 25.27 12.08
C LEU A 111 26.76 23.84 11.57
N GLY A 112 27.47 23.01 12.34
CA GLY A 112 27.63 21.59 12.05
C GLY A 112 26.27 20.90 11.92
N ARG A 113 25.39 21.10 12.91
CA ARG A 113 24.04 20.55 12.92
C ARG A 113 23.19 21.08 11.76
N LEU A 114 23.17 22.40 11.57
CA LEU A 114 22.46 23.08 10.49
C LEU A 114 22.87 22.57 9.11
N TYR A 115 24.17 22.32 8.87
CA TYR A 115 24.64 21.75 7.62
C TYR A 115 24.32 20.26 7.50
N TRP A 116 24.34 19.52 8.60
CA TRP A 116 23.93 18.11 8.59
C TRP A 116 22.45 17.97 8.24
N ASP A 117 21.57 18.78 8.84
CA ASP A 117 20.13 18.78 8.52
C ASP A 117 19.84 19.26 7.07
N GLN A 118 20.75 20.04 6.47
CA GLN A 118 20.73 20.39 5.04
C GLN A 118 21.45 19.38 4.14
N ALA A 119 21.92 18.27 4.70
CA ALA A 119 22.67 17.25 3.98
C ALA A 119 24.01 17.71 3.36
N LEU A 120 24.52 18.87 3.80
CA LEU A 120 25.83 19.41 3.47
C LEU A 120 26.91 18.78 4.37
N LEU A 121 27.01 17.46 4.33
CA LEU A 121 27.78 16.65 5.29
C LEU A 121 29.26 17.05 5.36
N ASN A 122 29.88 17.40 4.23
CA ASN A 122 31.27 17.90 4.22
C ASN A 122 31.42 19.22 4.99
N LYS A 123 30.46 20.15 4.85
CA LYS A 123 30.45 21.40 5.62
C LYS A 123 30.16 21.13 7.09
N ALA A 124 29.29 20.17 7.39
CA ALA A 124 28.99 19.75 8.76
C ALA A 124 30.26 19.23 9.45
N VAL A 125 30.96 18.28 8.82
CA VAL A 125 32.23 17.72 9.31
C VAL A 125 33.30 18.80 9.45
N GLN A 126 33.39 19.77 8.52
CA GLN A 126 34.30 20.91 8.66
C GLN A 126 33.98 21.76 9.90
N CYS A 127 32.71 22.06 10.16
CA CYS A 127 32.29 22.81 11.35
C CYS A 127 32.61 22.05 12.64
N TYR A 128 32.32 20.74 12.67
CA TYR A 128 32.67 19.89 13.81
C TYR A 128 34.18 19.73 13.98
N THR A 129 34.96 19.75 12.90
CA THR A 129 36.43 19.75 12.98
C THR A 129 36.96 21.03 13.61
N VAL A 130 36.34 22.18 13.31
CA VAL A 130 36.68 23.46 13.98
C VAL A 130 36.26 23.40 15.45
N ALA A 131 35.05 22.91 15.75
CA ALA A 131 34.58 22.70 17.12
C ALA A 131 35.54 21.81 17.93
N ASN A 132 36.03 20.71 17.33
CA ASN A 132 36.99 19.79 17.96
C ASN A 132 38.33 20.46 18.29
N LYS A 133 38.77 21.45 17.49
CA LYS A 133 39.97 22.23 17.80
C LYS A 133 39.77 23.18 18.99
N LEU A 134 38.53 23.64 19.22
CA LEU A 134 38.19 24.52 20.34
C LEU A 134 38.05 23.73 21.65
N ASP A 135 37.45 22.54 21.60
CA ASP A 135 37.34 21.64 22.74
C ASP A 135 37.57 20.16 22.33
N PRO A 136 38.83 19.69 22.32
CA PRO A 136 39.16 18.33 21.92
C PRO A 136 38.66 17.23 22.88
N LYS A 137 38.15 17.59 24.06
CA LYS A 137 37.65 16.63 25.06
C LYS A 137 36.13 16.49 25.03
N ASN A 138 35.45 17.22 24.16
CA ASN A 138 34.01 17.15 24.03
C ASN A 138 33.61 15.93 23.20
N TYR A 139 33.12 14.88 23.87
CA TYR A 139 32.72 13.62 23.24
C TYR A 139 31.56 13.76 22.26
N GLU A 140 30.70 14.79 22.41
CA GLU A 140 29.56 15.04 21.52
C GLU A 140 30.03 15.37 20.10
N ILE A 141 31.21 15.98 19.96
CA ILE A 141 31.77 16.31 18.65
C ILE A 141 32.13 15.04 17.89
N ALA A 142 32.87 14.13 18.53
CA ALA A 142 33.21 12.83 17.95
C ALA A 142 31.94 12.02 17.64
N TYR A 143 30.95 12.04 18.54
CA TYR A 143 29.67 11.35 18.37
C TYR A 143 28.87 11.88 17.16
N ASN A 144 28.79 13.20 16.99
CA ASN A 144 28.09 13.81 15.85
C ASN A 144 28.79 13.49 14.52
N ILE A 145 30.13 13.50 14.47
CA ILE A 145 30.87 13.09 13.28
C ILE A 145 30.68 11.58 13.01
N ALA A 146 30.67 10.74 14.05
CA ALA A 146 30.45 9.30 13.94
C ALA A 146 29.10 9.00 13.31
N GLN A 147 28.04 9.68 13.74
CA GLN A 147 26.70 9.56 13.18
C GLN A 147 26.65 9.98 11.70
N ILE A 148 27.32 11.07 11.32
CA ILE A 148 27.40 11.46 9.90
C ILE A 148 28.06 10.36 9.07
N TYR A 149 29.16 9.77 9.54
CA TYR A 149 29.79 8.65 8.82
C TYR A 149 28.91 7.40 8.78
N ALA A 150 28.17 7.11 9.86
CA ALA A 150 27.20 6.02 9.89
C ALA A 150 26.09 6.24 8.86
N ASP A 151 25.55 7.46 8.78
CA ASP A 151 24.52 7.87 7.82
C ASP A 151 25.04 7.79 6.37
N GLN A 152 26.32 8.07 6.14
CA GLN A 152 26.96 7.91 4.83
C GLN A 152 27.29 6.45 4.48
N GLY A 153 27.16 5.53 5.44
CA GLY A 153 27.58 4.14 5.30
C GLY A 153 29.10 3.90 5.40
N ASP A 154 29.89 4.90 5.80
CA ASP A 154 31.30 4.70 6.18
C ASP A 154 31.36 4.12 7.61
N TYR A 155 30.85 2.90 7.75
CA TYR A 155 30.70 2.21 9.04
C TYR A 155 32.02 2.02 9.76
N LYS A 156 33.14 1.90 9.02
CA LYS A 156 34.47 1.79 9.63
C LYS A 156 34.83 3.05 10.41
N LYS A 157 34.75 4.23 9.78
CA LYS A 157 35.03 5.50 10.48
C LYS A 157 34.02 5.78 11.57
N ALA A 158 32.76 5.41 11.36
CA ALA A 158 31.72 5.54 12.37
C ALA A 158 32.08 4.75 13.65
N LEU A 159 32.45 3.46 13.51
CA LEU A 159 32.86 2.62 14.64
C LEU A 159 34.09 3.17 15.36
N GLU A 160 35.13 3.60 14.62
CA GLU A 160 36.34 4.22 15.20
C GLU A 160 36.00 5.46 16.05
N LEU A 161 35.09 6.31 15.56
CA LEU A 161 34.67 7.51 16.29
C LEU A 161 33.72 7.21 17.45
N PHE A 162 32.85 6.21 17.34
CA PHE A 162 32.05 5.74 18.48
C PHE A 162 32.94 5.17 19.59
N ASP A 163 34.02 4.46 19.25
CA ASP A 163 35.01 4.00 20.24
C ASP A 163 35.70 5.17 20.93
N ILE A 164 36.10 6.19 20.19
CA ILE A 164 36.68 7.42 20.75
C ILE A 164 35.68 8.12 21.68
N THR A 165 34.40 8.22 21.28
CA THR A 165 33.32 8.75 22.13
C THR A 165 33.20 7.97 23.44
N LEU A 166 33.18 6.64 23.38
CA LEU A 166 33.03 5.77 24.56
C LEU A 166 34.31 5.72 25.43
N GLN A 167 35.49 5.97 24.87
CA GLN A 167 36.71 6.17 25.66
C GLN A 167 36.65 7.46 26.50
N MET A 168 36.03 8.52 25.98
CA MET A 168 35.84 9.78 26.69
C MET A 168 34.67 9.72 27.68
N GLN A 169 33.57 9.06 27.31
CA GLN A 169 32.37 8.90 28.13
C GLN A 169 31.85 7.44 28.07
N PRO A 170 32.33 6.55 28.94
CA PRO A 170 32.01 5.11 28.88
C PRO A 170 30.54 4.73 29.10
N ASP A 171 29.77 5.55 29.80
CA ASP A 171 28.35 5.33 30.13
C ASP A 171 27.39 6.02 29.14
N PHE A 172 27.88 6.51 28.00
CA PHE A 172 27.04 7.19 27.01
C PHE A 172 26.24 6.20 26.16
N ILE A 173 25.06 5.83 26.67
CA ILE A 173 24.17 4.82 26.09
C ILE A 173 23.84 5.08 24.62
N ASP A 174 23.58 6.33 24.22
CA ASP A 174 23.23 6.64 22.81
C ASP A 174 24.36 6.26 21.84
N ALA A 175 25.62 6.41 22.23
CA ALA A 175 26.76 5.97 21.44
C ALA A 175 26.87 4.44 21.39
N ILE A 176 26.60 3.75 22.50
CA ILE A 176 26.58 2.28 22.56
C ILE A 176 25.49 1.73 21.63
N VAL A 177 24.26 2.27 21.71
CA VAL A 177 23.15 1.86 20.86
C VAL A 177 23.43 2.17 19.38
N LYS A 178 23.95 3.36 19.06
CA LYS A 178 24.31 3.70 17.67
C LYS A 178 25.40 2.78 17.12
N LYS A 179 26.40 2.44 17.93
CA LYS A 179 27.42 1.45 17.59
C LYS A 179 26.81 0.06 17.34
N ALA A 180 25.85 -0.36 18.17
CA ALA A 180 25.12 -1.61 17.97
C ALA A 180 24.29 -1.62 16.67
N GLN A 181 23.65 -0.50 16.32
CA GLN A 181 22.95 -0.33 15.04
C GLN A 181 23.91 -0.44 13.85
N VAL A 182 25.12 0.12 13.96
CA VAL A 182 26.16 -0.05 12.92
C VAL A 182 26.60 -1.51 12.82
N TYR A 183 26.83 -2.21 13.94
CA TYR A 183 27.13 -3.64 13.93
C TYR A 183 26.01 -4.47 13.28
N GLN A 184 24.75 -4.14 13.58
CA GLN A 184 23.59 -4.76 12.92
C GLN A 184 23.59 -4.52 11.41
N ALA A 185 23.89 -3.30 10.95
CA ALA A 185 23.92 -2.95 9.53
C ALA A 185 25.00 -3.71 8.74
N ILE A 186 26.12 -4.06 9.39
CA ILE A 186 27.19 -4.88 8.79
C ILE A 186 27.05 -6.38 9.13
N ALA A 187 25.91 -6.81 9.65
CA ALA A 187 25.57 -8.20 10.02
C ALA A 187 26.46 -8.83 11.12
N GLU A 188 27.12 -8.01 11.95
CA GLU A 188 27.89 -8.43 13.13
C GLU A 188 26.95 -8.55 14.35
N HIS A 189 25.97 -9.46 14.27
CA HIS A 189 24.87 -9.54 15.23
C HIS A 189 25.31 -9.82 16.67
N ASP A 190 26.36 -10.63 16.89
CA ASP A 190 26.87 -10.94 18.22
C ASP A 190 27.42 -9.68 18.93
N LYS A 191 28.18 -8.85 18.21
CA LYS A 191 28.71 -7.58 18.74
C LYS A 191 27.60 -6.57 18.99
N ALA A 192 26.57 -6.56 18.13
CA ALA A 192 25.39 -5.73 18.35
C ALA A 192 24.65 -6.14 19.64
N GLU A 193 24.46 -7.45 19.86
CA GLU A 193 23.79 -7.95 21.06
C GLU A 193 24.61 -7.65 22.32
N GLU A 194 25.92 -7.86 22.28
CA GLU A 194 26.84 -7.52 23.38
C GLU A 194 26.73 -6.05 23.77
N ALA A 195 26.84 -5.14 22.80
CA ALA A 195 26.73 -3.70 23.04
C ALA A 195 25.37 -3.30 23.62
N LEU A 196 24.26 -3.85 23.11
CA LEU A 196 22.92 -3.56 23.67
C LEU A 196 22.77 -4.09 25.10
N ARG A 197 23.33 -5.26 25.39
CA ARG A 197 23.35 -5.79 26.77
C ARG A 197 24.23 -4.95 27.69
N GLU A 198 25.31 -4.33 27.20
CA GLU A 198 26.09 -3.37 27.97
C GLU A 198 25.30 -2.10 28.27
N ALA A 199 24.59 -1.54 27.29
CA ALA A 199 23.69 -0.41 27.50
C ALA A 199 22.64 -0.73 28.58
N LEU A 200 22.03 -1.93 28.53
CA LEU A 200 21.04 -2.39 29.51
C LEU A 200 21.62 -2.75 30.88
N LYS A 201 22.94 -2.97 31.02
CA LYS A 201 23.59 -3.07 32.34
C LYS A 201 23.71 -1.70 33.00
N ILE A 202 23.91 -0.64 32.22
CA ILE A 202 24.00 0.74 32.71
C ILE A 202 22.60 1.23 33.12
N ASP A 203 21.61 1.02 32.24
CA ASP A 203 20.21 1.37 32.48
C ASP A 203 19.28 0.25 31.99
N PRO A 204 18.80 -0.63 32.90
CA PRO A 204 17.93 -1.75 32.56
C PRO A 204 16.59 -1.37 31.92
N GLU A 205 16.09 -0.16 32.17
CA GLU A 205 14.80 0.32 31.65
C GLU A 205 14.98 1.24 30.43
N ASN A 206 16.16 1.24 29.81
CA ASN A 206 16.43 2.06 28.63
C ASN A 206 15.62 1.59 27.42
N LEU A 207 14.50 2.27 27.17
CA LEU A 207 13.54 1.93 26.12
C LEU A 207 14.18 1.85 24.72
N LEU A 208 15.12 2.76 24.41
CA LEU A 208 15.81 2.76 23.12
C LEU A 208 16.64 1.49 22.93
N ALA A 209 17.46 1.10 23.93
CA ALA A 209 18.25 -0.12 23.87
C ALA A 209 17.37 -1.38 23.81
N GLN A 210 16.29 -1.46 24.59
CA GLN A 210 15.34 -2.58 24.55
C GLN A 210 14.65 -2.71 23.19
N SER A 211 14.21 -1.59 22.60
CA SER A 211 13.57 -1.56 21.29
C SER A 211 14.52 -2.00 20.17
N VAL A 212 15.78 -1.56 20.21
CA VAL A 212 16.79 -1.98 19.24
C VAL A 212 17.17 -3.46 19.44
N LEU A 213 17.18 -3.97 20.67
CA LEU A 213 17.41 -5.39 20.97
C LEU A 213 16.31 -6.28 20.40
N SER A 214 15.04 -5.86 20.52
CA SER A 214 13.90 -6.55 19.90
C SER A 214 14.04 -6.64 18.37
N LEU A 215 14.42 -5.53 17.72
CA LEU A 215 14.71 -5.51 16.28
C LEU A 215 15.90 -6.40 15.90
N LEU A 216 16.93 -6.48 16.75
CA LEU A 216 18.07 -7.36 16.54
C LEU A 216 17.66 -8.83 16.67
N PHE A 217 16.85 -9.20 17.67
CA PHE A 217 16.30 -10.55 17.80
C PHE A 217 15.51 -10.96 16.57
N ARG A 218 14.66 -10.07 16.03
CA ARG A 218 13.99 -10.31 14.75
C ARG A 218 15.00 -10.53 13.61
N ALA A 219 16.04 -9.68 13.50
CA ALA A 219 17.07 -9.80 12.46
C ALA A 219 17.86 -11.12 12.55
N MET A 220 18.08 -11.63 13.77
CA MET A 220 18.71 -12.93 14.04
C MET A 220 17.76 -14.12 13.88
N GLY A 221 16.48 -13.89 13.58
CA GLY A 221 15.46 -14.95 13.52
C GLY A 221 15.02 -15.49 14.89
N LYS A 222 15.40 -14.83 16.00
CA LYS A 222 14.95 -15.11 17.37
C LYS A 222 13.55 -14.52 17.61
N TYR A 223 12.57 -14.97 16.83
CA TYR A 223 11.25 -14.33 16.78
C TYR A 223 10.48 -14.44 18.10
N GLN A 224 10.62 -15.54 18.83
CA GLN A 224 9.91 -15.70 20.10
C GLN A 224 10.44 -14.71 21.14
N GLU A 225 11.77 -14.58 21.26
CA GLU A 225 12.40 -13.62 22.15
C GLU A 225 12.06 -12.17 21.78
N ALA A 226 11.94 -11.87 20.48
CA ALA A 226 11.46 -10.56 20.01
C ALA A 226 9.98 -10.32 20.36
N ILE A 227 9.12 -11.33 20.21
CA ILE A 227 7.70 -11.26 20.58
C ILE A 227 7.55 -11.02 22.08
N ASP A 228 8.17 -11.86 22.91
CA ASP A 228 8.07 -11.78 24.37
C ASP A 228 8.55 -10.40 24.89
N LEU A 229 9.67 -9.91 24.35
CA LEU A 229 10.21 -8.60 24.71
C LEU A 229 9.27 -7.45 24.29
N ASN A 230 8.68 -7.50 23.09
CA ASN A 230 7.73 -6.48 22.68
C ASN A 230 6.42 -6.52 23.50
N GLU A 231 5.96 -7.69 23.92
CA GLU A 231 4.81 -7.84 24.80
C GLU A 231 5.07 -7.20 26.17
N GLU A 232 6.22 -7.50 26.80
CA GLU A 232 6.64 -6.85 28.06
C GLU A 232 6.73 -5.32 27.91
N LEU A 233 7.32 -4.86 26.81
CA LEU A 233 7.44 -3.43 26.51
C LEU A 233 6.07 -2.77 26.34
N LEU A 234 5.09 -3.42 25.71
CA LEU A 234 3.74 -2.89 25.55
C LEU A 234 2.92 -2.92 26.83
N GLU A 235 3.24 -3.78 27.81
CA GLU A 235 2.65 -3.71 29.15
C GLU A 235 3.09 -2.43 29.88
N LYS A 236 4.38 -2.06 29.75
CA LYS A 236 4.95 -0.84 30.36
C LYS A 236 4.60 0.43 29.60
N TYR A 237 4.61 0.37 28.26
CA TYR A 237 4.43 1.49 27.34
C TYR A 237 3.29 1.23 26.36
N PRO A 238 2.03 1.17 26.83
CA PRO A 238 0.89 0.69 26.04
C PRO A 238 0.51 1.58 24.86
N ASN A 239 1.08 2.76 24.70
CA ASN A 239 0.78 3.68 23.59
C ASN A 239 2.04 4.00 22.75
N ASP A 240 3.08 3.17 22.81
CA ASP A 240 4.27 3.38 21.98
C ASP A 240 4.11 2.75 20.59
N GLY A 241 3.97 3.58 19.56
CA GLY A 241 3.78 3.13 18.19
C GLY A 241 4.99 2.36 17.61
N ASN A 242 6.22 2.67 18.02
CA ASN A 242 7.41 1.99 17.49
C ASN A 242 7.49 0.55 17.98
N ILE A 243 7.19 0.32 19.27
CA ILE A 243 7.15 -1.04 19.83
C ILE A 243 6.06 -1.86 19.12
N ARG A 244 4.88 -1.27 18.87
CA ARG A 244 3.81 -1.93 18.11
C ARG A 244 4.23 -2.34 16.71
N VAL A 245 4.96 -1.49 16.00
CA VAL A 245 5.50 -1.81 14.66
C VAL A 245 6.50 -2.96 14.74
N ASN A 246 7.41 -2.93 15.71
CA ASN A 246 8.39 -4.01 15.91
C ASN A 246 7.71 -5.35 16.22
N TYR A 247 6.66 -5.31 17.04
CA TYR A 247 5.84 -6.49 17.34
C TYR A 247 5.13 -7.01 16.10
N ALA A 248 4.43 -6.13 15.37
CA ALA A 248 3.72 -6.47 14.15
C ALA A 248 4.63 -7.08 13.07
N LEU A 249 5.87 -6.61 12.95
CA LEU A 249 6.86 -7.20 12.04
C LEU A 249 7.16 -8.67 12.39
N CYS A 250 7.32 -9.00 13.68
CA CYS A 250 7.54 -10.37 14.13
C CYS A 250 6.29 -11.24 13.90
N LEU A 251 5.10 -10.68 14.10
CA LEU A 251 3.82 -11.34 13.84
C LEU A 251 3.65 -11.68 12.35
N VAL A 252 4.00 -10.77 11.43
CA VAL A 252 3.98 -11.05 9.98
C VAL A 252 4.95 -12.18 9.63
N GLU A 253 6.20 -12.12 10.14
CA GLU A 253 7.21 -13.16 9.88
C GLU A 253 6.81 -14.53 10.43
N THR A 254 6.00 -14.56 11.49
CA THR A 254 5.44 -15.79 12.05
C THR A 254 4.06 -16.16 11.51
N GLY A 255 3.50 -15.40 10.56
CA GLY A 255 2.25 -15.71 9.84
C GLY A 255 0.96 -15.31 10.56
N GLN A 256 1.06 -14.49 11.60
CA GLN A 256 -0.05 -13.99 12.41
C GLN A 256 -0.59 -12.66 11.84
N TYR A 257 -1.08 -12.70 10.60
CA TYR A 257 -1.39 -11.48 9.83
C TYR A 257 -2.47 -10.60 10.44
N ASP A 258 -3.56 -11.19 10.94
CA ASP A 258 -4.68 -10.44 11.54
C ASP A 258 -4.24 -9.66 12.79
N GLU A 259 -3.35 -10.24 13.61
CA GLU A 259 -2.84 -9.59 14.81
C GLU A 259 -1.77 -8.54 14.49
N ALA A 260 -0.94 -8.78 13.47
CA ALA A 260 -0.02 -7.79 12.96
C ALA A 260 -0.75 -6.53 12.46
N GLU A 261 -1.83 -6.71 11.70
CA GLU A 261 -2.65 -5.61 11.17
C GLU A 261 -3.27 -4.76 12.29
N LYS A 262 -3.82 -5.37 13.34
CA LYS A 262 -4.31 -4.64 14.51
C LYS A 262 -3.22 -3.78 15.15
N ASN A 263 -2.01 -4.32 15.27
CA ASN A 263 -0.89 -3.60 15.86
C ASN A 263 -0.41 -2.44 14.99
N TYR A 264 -0.38 -2.60 13.66
CA TYR A 264 -0.08 -1.48 12.76
C TYR A 264 -1.12 -0.37 12.85
N PHE A 265 -2.42 -0.69 12.84
CA PHE A 265 -3.46 0.33 12.96
C PHE A 265 -3.40 1.07 14.29
N LYS A 266 -3.14 0.34 15.38
CA LYS A 266 -2.99 0.97 16.69
C LYS A 266 -1.73 1.83 16.76
N ALA A 267 -0.63 1.41 16.13
CA ALA A 267 0.56 2.25 15.99
C ALA A 267 0.30 3.56 15.25
N LEU A 268 -0.51 3.54 14.18
CA LEU A 268 -0.90 4.75 13.44
C LEU A 268 -1.80 5.68 14.25
N GLN A 269 -2.62 5.14 15.16
CA GLN A 269 -3.43 5.95 16.09
C GLN A 269 -2.57 6.57 17.19
N ASP A 270 -1.66 5.79 17.77
CA ASP A 270 -0.83 6.20 18.90
C ASP A 270 0.29 7.16 18.46
N THR A 271 0.88 6.95 17.26
CA THR A 271 1.99 7.75 16.72
C THR A 271 1.82 7.92 15.19
N PRO A 272 1.01 8.91 14.74
CA PRO A 272 0.66 9.08 13.32
C PRO A 272 1.84 9.30 12.37
N GLU A 273 2.97 9.83 12.85
CA GLU A 273 4.14 10.14 12.03
C GLU A 273 4.97 8.90 11.62
N THR A 274 4.59 7.71 12.09
CA THR A 274 5.35 6.47 11.86
C THR A 274 5.12 5.91 10.45
N GLN A 275 5.69 6.55 9.42
CA GLN A 275 5.58 6.13 8.00
C GLN A 275 5.94 4.65 7.77
N GLN A 276 6.90 4.15 8.54
CA GLN A 276 7.30 2.76 8.49
C GLN A 276 6.18 1.82 8.93
N ALA A 277 5.33 2.22 9.88
CA ALA A 277 4.16 1.46 10.30
C ALA A 277 3.21 1.24 9.12
N LEU A 278 2.84 2.33 8.43
CA LEU A 278 1.92 2.24 7.30
C LEU A 278 2.55 1.45 6.15
N SER A 279 3.81 1.72 5.80
CA SER A 279 4.49 1.01 4.70
C SER A 279 4.60 -0.50 4.96
N ASN A 280 4.90 -0.90 6.21
CA ASN A 280 4.93 -2.32 6.60
C ASN A 280 3.54 -2.96 6.58
N TYR A 281 2.50 -2.24 7.01
CA TYR A 281 1.12 -2.67 6.89
C TYR A 281 0.71 -2.89 5.43
N LEU A 282 0.99 -1.90 4.57
CA LEU A 282 0.65 -1.92 3.14
C LEU A 282 1.35 -3.04 2.39
N MET A 283 2.54 -3.46 2.83
CA MET A 283 3.20 -4.67 2.33
C MET A 283 2.58 -5.94 2.93
N GLY A 284 2.34 -5.94 4.25
CA GLY A 284 1.85 -7.11 5.00
C GLY A 284 0.44 -7.55 4.61
N ILE A 285 -0.43 -6.61 4.23
CA ILE A 285 -1.82 -6.88 3.85
C ILE A 285 -1.93 -7.84 2.65
N HIS A 286 -0.93 -7.85 1.74
CA HIS A 286 -0.87 -8.73 0.58
C HIS A 286 -0.56 -10.18 0.92
N TYR A 287 -0.10 -10.47 2.13
CA TYR A 287 0.13 -11.85 2.57
C TYR A 287 -1.14 -12.49 3.15
N ASN A 288 -2.16 -11.69 3.49
CA ASN A 288 -3.37 -12.16 4.14
C ASN A 288 -4.44 -12.57 3.10
N PRO A 289 -4.75 -13.88 2.94
CA PRO A 289 -5.73 -14.36 1.96
C PRO A 289 -7.17 -13.88 2.23
N LYS A 290 -7.44 -13.29 3.42
CA LYS A 290 -8.76 -12.74 3.77
C LYS A 290 -9.02 -11.35 3.20
N ARG A 291 -8.01 -10.69 2.62
CA ARG A 291 -8.11 -9.31 2.14
C ARG A 291 -8.49 -9.29 0.67
N SER A 292 -9.54 -8.53 0.35
CA SER A 292 -9.99 -8.31 -1.03
C SER A 292 -9.12 -7.26 -1.73
N LYS A 293 -9.20 -7.20 -3.07
CA LYS A 293 -8.52 -6.15 -3.83
C LYS A 293 -9.00 -4.75 -3.45
N GLN A 294 -10.28 -4.60 -3.11
CA GLN A 294 -10.88 -3.36 -2.60
C GLN A 294 -10.26 -2.95 -1.27
N ASP A 295 -10.15 -3.88 -0.31
CA ASP A 295 -9.53 -3.60 1.00
C ASP A 295 -8.09 -3.10 0.83
N ILE A 296 -7.35 -3.74 -0.07
CA ILE A 296 -5.96 -3.39 -0.36
C ILE A 296 -5.88 -2.02 -1.02
N PHE A 297 -6.73 -1.71 -2.00
CA PHE A 297 -6.75 -0.39 -2.63
C PHE A 297 -7.07 0.73 -1.61
N ILE A 298 -8.10 0.53 -0.78
CA ILE A 298 -8.48 1.49 0.27
C ILE A 298 -7.31 1.71 1.23
N ALA A 299 -6.64 0.62 1.66
CA ALA A 299 -5.47 0.71 2.52
C ALA A 299 -4.38 1.59 1.90
N HIS A 300 -4.04 1.37 0.64
CA HIS A 300 -3.01 2.13 -0.08
C HIS A 300 -3.36 3.61 -0.23
N ALA A 301 -4.62 3.92 -0.54
CA ALA A 301 -5.10 5.30 -0.70
C ALA A 301 -4.98 6.17 0.58
N ILE A 302 -4.79 5.54 1.75
CA ILE A 302 -4.59 6.24 3.03
C ILE A 302 -3.20 6.89 3.10
N TRP A 303 -2.19 6.37 2.39
CA TRP A 303 -0.81 6.86 2.53
C TRP A 303 -0.69 8.37 2.28
N ASP A 304 -1.31 8.85 1.20
CA ASP A 304 -1.30 10.25 0.81
C ASP A 304 -1.89 11.15 1.91
N GLN A 305 -2.92 10.66 2.62
CA GLN A 305 -3.59 11.42 3.69
C GLN A 305 -2.69 11.67 4.90
N TYR A 306 -1.79 10.74 5.21
CA TYR A 306 -0.91 10.82 6.39
C TYR A 306 0.41 11.53 6.09
N TYR A 307 0.97 11.35 4.90
CA TYR A 307 2.36 11.72 4.63
C TYR A 307 2.56 12.73 3.50
N ALA A 308 1.53 13.02 2.70
CA ALA A 308 1.65 14.12 1.74
C ALA A 308 1.65 15.48 2.47
N PRO A 309 2.35 16.49 1.93
CA PRO A 309 2.27 17.85 2.44
C PRO A 309 0.82 18.36 2.47
N LYS A 310 0.42 19.05 3.56
CA LYS A 310 -0.93 19.65 3.69
C LYS A 310 -1.25 20.59 2.53
N GLU A 311 -0.25 21.37 2.13
CA GLU A 311 -0.28 22.20 0.93
C GLU A 311 0.69 21.59 -0.06
N ARG A 312 0.16 21.07 -1.17
CA ARG A 312 1.00 20.47 -2.21
C ARG A 312 1.87 21.56 -2.85
N PRO A 313 3.17 21.30 -3.05
CA PRO A 313 4.04 22.24 -3.73
C PRO A 313 3.62 22.38 -5.19
N VAL A 314 3.91 23.55 -5.79
CA VAL A 314 3.70 23.73 -7.22
C VAL A 314 4.70 22.87 -7.97
N ARG A 315 4.18 21.92 -8.74
CA ARG A 315 4.98 21.05 -9.59
C ARG A 315 5.81 21.86 -10.61
N PRO A 316 7.08 21.51 -10.84
CA PRO A 316 7.91 22.18 -11.82
C PRO A 316 7.30 22.13 -13.23
N ILE A 317 7.44 23.24 -13.95
CA ILE A 317 7.14 23.32 -15.39
C ILE A 317 8.47 23.26 -16.12
N ALA A 318 8.62 22.29 -17.02
CA ALA A 318 9.84 22.16 -17.79
C ALA A 318 10.09 23.40 -18.67
N ALA A 319 11.33 23.90 -18.64
CA ALA A 319 11.75 25.05 -19.43
C ALA A 319 11.71 24.76 -20.94
N ASN A 320 12.14 23.56 -21.34
CA ASN A 320 12.04 23.08 -22.72
C ASN A 320 10.89 22.07 -22.84
N LYS A 321 9.85 22.45 -23.60
CA LYS A 321 8.64 21.67 -23.85
C LYS A 321 8.63 20.98 -25.22
N ASN A 322 9.79 20.86 -25.89
CA ASN A 322 9.88 20.12 -27.14
C ASN A 322 9.59 18.63 -26.88
N LYS A 323 8.61 18.06 -27.62
CA LYS A 323 8.21 16.65 -27.54
C LYS A 323 9.36 15.69 -27.91
N GLU A 324 10.28 16.13 -28.77
CA GLU A 324 11.41 15.34 -29.30
C GLU A 324 12.75 15.61 -28.60
N LYS A 325 12.76 16.32 -27.48
CA LYS A 325 14.03 16.59 -26.77
C LYS A 325 14.62 15.30 -26.17
N THR A 326 15.93 15.28 -25.94
CA THR A 326 16.54 14.32 -25.02
C THR A 326 15.93 14.49 -23.62
N LEU A 327 15.26 13.46 -23.11
CA LEU A 327 14.59 13.50 -21.80
C LEU A 327 15.60 13.23 -20.69
N LYS A 328 15.55 14.03 -19.63
CA LYS A 328 16.27 13.74 -18.38
C LYS A 328 15.40 12.82 -17.53
N VAL A 329 15.72 11.53 -17.49
CA VAL A 329 14.97 10.53 -16.71
C VAL A 329 15.77 10.18 -15.46
N GLY A 330 15.23 10.53 -14.30
CA GLY A 330 15.81 10.23 -12.99
C GLY A 330 15.29 8.92 -12.42
N PHE A 331 16.16 8.07 -11.87
CA PHE A 331 15.79 6.84 -11.18
C PHE A 331 16.21 6.91 -9.72
N ILE A 332 15.30 6.68 -8.77
CA ILE A 332 15.58 6.75 -7.33
C ILE A 332 15.30 5.41 -6.63
N SER A 333 16.34 4.86 -5.97
CA SER A 333 16.25 3.55 -5.31
C SER A 333 17.46 3.24 -4.43
N GLY A 334 17.29 2.32 -3.48
CA GLY A 334 18.41 1.62 -2.82
C GLY A 334 18.80 0.32 -3.51
N GLY A 335 18.04 -0.08 -4.54
CA GLY A 335 18.14 -1.37 -5.21
C GLY A 335 19.15 -1.47 -6.36
N PHE A 336 19.98 -0.45 -6.58
CA PHE A 336 20.99 -0.41 -7.66
C PHE A 336 22.22 -1.30 -7.39
N LYS A 337 21.99 -2.58 -7.11
CA LYS A 337 22.96 -3.58 -6.67
C LYS A 337 22.42 -4.99 -6.95
N LYS A 338 23.14 -6.05 -6.56
CA LYS A 338 22.68 -7.46 -6.54
C LYS A 338 21.52 -7.65 -5.57
N HIS A 339 20.37 -7.16 -6.01
CA HIS A 339 19.10 -7.06 -5.34
C HIS A 339 18.03 -7.25 -6.43
N PRO A 340 16.81 -7.75 -6.11
CA PRO A 340 15.78 -7.97 -7.13
C PRO A 340 15.58 -6.81 -8.10
N VAL A 341 15.57 -5.57 -7.59
CA VAL A 341 15.52 -4.36 -8.43
C VAL A 341 16.67 -4.31 -9.43
N GLY A 342 17.93 -4.42 -9.00
CA GLY A 342 19.07 -4.36 -9.91
C GLY A 342 19.06 -5.48 -10.95
N TRP A 343 18.63 -6.69 -10.57
CA TRP A 343 18.47 -7.79 -11.53
C TRP A 343 17.39 -7.52 -12.59
N MET A 344 16.35 -6.75 -12.26
CA MET A 344 15.19 -6.48 -13.13
C MET A 344 15.29 -5.20 -13.97
N ILE A 345 16.30 -4.36 -13.73
CA ILE A 345 16.44 -3.08 -14.46
C ILE A 345 17.78 -2.89 -15.16
N THR A 346 18.86 -3.56 -14.73
CA THR A 346 20.22 -3.21 -15.19
C THR A 346 20.35 -3.28 -16.70
N SER A 347 19.92 -4.39 -17.31
CA SER A 347 20.02 -4.57 -18.75
C SER A 347 19.07 -3.64 -19.52
N ALA A 348 17.91 -3.28 -18.96
CA ALA A 348 17.02 -2.29 -19.57
C ALA A 348 17.68 -0.90 -19.63
N LEU A 349 18.32 -0.47 -18.54
CA LEU A 349 19.01 0.83 -18.49
C LEU A 349 20.21 0.90 -19.46
N GLU A 350 20.92 -0.22 -19.66
CA GLU A 350 22.02 -0.31 -20.63
C GLU A 350 21.56 -0.16 -22.09
N GLN A 351 20.27 -0.36 -22.37
CA GLN A 351 19.69 -0.33 -23.73
C GLN A 351 18.91 0.95 -24.01
N LEU A 352 18.86 1.91 -23.08
CA LEU A 352 18.28 3.22 -23.32
C LEU A 352 19.19 4.03 -24.27
N PRO A 353 18.67 4.59 -25.38
CA PRO A 353 19.46 5.37 -26.32
C PRO A 353 19.83 6.72 -25.69
N SER A 354 21.13 6.95 -25.48
CA SER A 354 21.64 8.13 -24.74
C SER A 354 21.36 9.48 -25.42
N ASP A 355 21.09 9.47 -26.72
CA ASP A 355 20.70 10.64 -27.50
C ASP A 355 19.22 11.02 -27.30
N GLU A 356 18.38 10.08 -26.87
CA GLU A 356 16.97 10.34 -26.55
C GLU A 356 16.69 10.40 -25.05
N ILE A 357 17.43 9.63 -24.24
CA ILE A 357 17.24 9.50 -22.79
C ILE A 357 18.57 9.71 -22.07
N ALA A 358 18.68 10.80 -21.31
CA ALA A 358 19.77 11.02 -20.37
C ALA A 358 19.39 10.47 -18.99
N THR A 359 19.99 9.35 -18.59
CA THR A 359 19.70 8.66 -17.31
C THR A 359 20.42 9.31 -16.12
N TYR A 360 19.67 9.71 -15.11
CA TYR A 360 20.16 10.20 -13.82
C TYR A 360 19.83 9.17 -12.74
N VAL A 361 20.76 8.91 -11.82
CA VAL A 361 20.55 7.94 -10.74
C VAL A 361 20.71 8.61 -9.38
N TYR A 362 19.74 8.38 -8.50
CA TYR A 362 19.72 8.83 -7.10
C TYR A 362 19.70 7.62 -6.17
N THR A 363 20.88 7.19 -5.70
CA THR A 363 20.97 6.00 -4.85
C THR A 363 20.69 6.32 -3.38
N THR A 364 19.79 5.57 -2.74
CA THR A 364 19.50 5.64 -1.30
C THR A 364 20.29 4.61 -0.49
N ASP A 365 21.22 3.92 -1.14
CA ASP A 365 22.13 2.93 -0.56
C ASP A 365 23.58 3.22 -0.96
N SER A 366 24.53 2.91 -0.07
CA SER A 366 25.97 3.14 -0.29
C SER A 366 26.73 1.88 -0.71
N TYR A 367 26.08 0.71 -0.70
CA TYR A 367 26.69 -0.54 -1.12
C TYR A 367 26.98 -0.53 -2.62
N HIS A 368 28.07 -1.20 -2.99
CA HIS A 368 28.60 -1.15 -4.33
C HIS A 368 29.05 -2.54 -4.80
N ASP A 369 28.52 -2.98 -5.93
CA ASP A 369 28.89 -4.25 -6.56
C ASP A 369 28.93 -4.18 -8.10
N SER A 370 29.02 -5.35 -8.73
CA SER A 370 29.14 -5.45 -10.20
C SER A 370 27.92 -4.92 -10.96
N LEU A 371 26.71 -4.97 -10.40
CA LEU A 371 25.54 -4.37 -11.05
C LEU A 371 25.54 -2.86 -10.88
N THR A 372 25.96 -2.36 -9.71
CA THR A 372 26.13 -0.93 -9.47
C THR A 372 27.09 -0.31 -10.50
N GLU A 373 28.23 -0.96 -10.76
CA GLU A 373 29.19 -0.52 -11.77
C GLU A 373 28.62 -0.52 -13.20
N ARG A 374 27.80 -1.51 -13.55
CA ARG A 374 27.15 -1.56 -14.88
C ARG A 374 26.22 -0.37 -15.08
N ILE A 375 25.34 -0.10 -14.12
CA ILE A 375 24.41 1.02 -14.17
C ILE A 375 25.17 2.36 -14.19
N ARG A 376 26.22 2.49 -13.36
CA ARG A 376 27.02 3.72 -13.28
C ARG A 376 27.70 4.08 -14.60
N LYS A 377 28.11 3.09 -15.41
CA LYS A 377 28.76 3.30 -16.71
C LYS A 377 27.84 3.90 -17.78
N VAL A 378 26.54 3.68 -17.68
CA VAL A 378 25.56 4.14 -18.68
C VAL A 378 24.79 5.39 -18.24
N CYS A 379 24.86 5.76 -16.96
CA CYS A 379 24.19 6.96 -16.46
C CYS A 379 24.95 8.26 -16.80
N ALA A 380 24.21 9.32 -17.13
CA ALA A 380 24.74 10.67 -17.29
C ALA A 380 25.18 11.29 -15.96
N LYS A 381 24.51 10.93 -14.86
CA LYS A 381 24.84 11.39 -13.51
C LYS A 381 24.49 10.34 -12.46
N TRP A 382 25.41 10.12 -11.51
CA TRP A 382 25.20 9.28 -10.33
C TRP A 382 25.32 10.12 -9.06
N THR A 383 24.24 10.18 -8.28
CA THR A 383 24.16 10.96 -7.05
C THR A 383 23.77 10.05 -5.88
N SER A 384 24.58 10.05 -4.82
CA SER A 384 24.17 9.42 -3.55
C SER A 384 23.32 10.40 -2.76
N VAL A 385 22.16 9.93 -2.29
CA VAL A 385 21.21 10.69 -1.46
C VAL A 385 20.98 10.01 -0.10
N VAL A 386 21.93 9.16 0.31
CA VAL A 386 21.92 8.47 1.60
C VAL A 386 22.05 9.51 2.72
N GLY A 387 21.22 9.40 3.75
CA GLY A 387 21.22 10.34 4.89
C GLY A 387 20.62 11.71 4.61
N TYR A 388 20.13 11.97 3.39
CA TYR A 388 19.54 13.27 3.02
C TYR A 388 18.04 13.31 3.38
N SER A 389 17.53 14.47 3.81
CA SER A 389 16.09 14.66 4.04
C SER A 389 15.33 14.68 2.72
N ASP A 390 14.03 14.37 2.75
CA ASP A 390 13.22 14.33 1.53
C ASP A 390 13.14 15.69 0.82
N GLU A 391 13.15 16.80 1.56
CA GLU A 391 13.16 18.16 1.00
C GLU A 391 14.46 18.46 0.25
N VAL A 392 15.60 18.03 0.79
CA VAL A 392 16.90 18.21 0.14
C VAL A 392 16.97 17.36 -1.12
N VAL A 393 16.52 16.10 -1.06
CA VAL A 393 16.49 15.23 -2.25
C VAL A 393 15.56 15.81 -3.32
N ALA A 394 14.38 16.30 -2.93
CA ALA A 394 13.46 16.97 -3.84
C ALA A 394 14.09 18.20 -4.50
N GLN A 395 14.86 19.00 -3.76
CA GLN A 395 15.57 20.15 -4.33
C GLN A 395 16.68 19.73 -5.30
N ILE A 396 17.48 18.70 -4.97
CA ILE A 396 18.50 18.16 -5.89
C ILE A 396 17.87 17.74 -7.22
N ILE A 397 16.74 17.06 -7.18
CA ILE A 397 16.02 16.61 -8.39
C ILE A 397 15.50 17.80 -9.21
N LYS A 398 14.99 18.84 -8.54
CA LYS A 398 14.55 20.09 -9.19
C LYS A 398 15.72 20.83 -9.86
N ASP A 399 16.86 20.91 -9.17
CA ASP A 399 18.07 21.57 -9.68
C ASP A 399 18.68 20.83 -10.87
N ASP A 400 18.54 19.51 -10.92
CA ASP A 400 18.92 18.69 -12.08
C ASP A 400 17.94 18.84 -13.27
N GLU A 401 16.78 19.49 -13.05
CA GLU A 401 15.68 19.68 -13.99
C GLU A 401 15.20 18.35 -14.60
N ILE A 402 14.99 17.34 -13.75
CA ILE A 402 14.49 16.03 -14.17
C ILE A 402 13.10 16.17 -14.80
N ASP A 403 12.90 15.57 -15.97
CA ASP A 403 11.63 15.59 -16.71
C ASP A 403 10.69 14.49 -16.21
N ILE A 404 11.24 13.28 -16.01
CA ILE A 404 10.53 12.10 -15.53
C ILE A 404 11.31 11.50 -14.38
N LEU A 405 10.70 11.41 -13.20
CA LEU A 405 11.27 10.75 -12.03
C LEU A 405 10.64 9.37 -11.84
N VAL A 406 11.47 8.33 -11.84
CA VAL A 406 11.06 6.93 -11.71
C VAL A 406 11.45 6.40 -10.33
N GLU A 407 10.46 5.98 -9.55
CA GLU A 407 10.60 5.44 -8.20
C GLU A 407 10.65 3.90 -8.23
N LEU A 408 11.74 3.32 -7.69
CA LEU A 408 12.00 1.87 -7.75
C LEU A 408 12.14 1.19 -6.37
N SER A 409 11.56 1.74 -5.30
CA SER A 409 11.59 1.14 -3.95
C SER A 409 10.21 0.81 -3.40
N GLY A 410 9.17 1.57 -3.76
CA GLY A 410 7.81 1.42 -3.25
C GLY A 410 7.79 1.58 -1.73
N HIS A 411 7.11 0.68 -1.03
CA HIS A 411 7.08 0.69 0.45
C HIS A 411 8.26 -0.05 1.11
N SER A 412 9.29 -0.43 0.33
CA SER A 412 10.46 -1.12 0.85
C SER A 412 11.37 -0.19 1.66
N SER A 413 12.35 -0.76 2.36
CA SER A 413 13.37 0.02 3.09
C SER A 413 14.12 0.98 2.16
N GLY A 414 14.46 2.18 2.65
CA GLY A 414 15.18 3.20 1.88
C GLY A 414 14.36 3.87 0.78
N ASN A 415 13.02 3.73 0.80
CA ASN A 415 12.15 4.42 -0.15
C ASN A 415 12.14 5.93 0.04
N ARG A 416 11.67 6.63 -1.00
CA ARG A 416 11.61 8.08 -1.07
C ARG A 416 10.23 8.58 -1.46
N LEU A 417 9.17 7.88 -1.03
CA LEU A 417 7.79 8.25 -1.33
C LEU A 417 7.42 9.66 -0.84
N LYS A 418 7.97 10.10 0.30
CA LYS A 418 7.84 11.49 0.78
C LYS A 418 8.53 12.50 -0.15
N THR A 419 9.69 12.16 -0.72
CA THR A 419 10.31 12.97 -1.77
C THR A 419 9.40 13.07 -2.99
N ILE A 420 8.75 11.97 -3.42
CA ILE A 420 7.79 11.99 -4.53
C ILE A 420 6.56 12.87 -4.19
N ALA A 421 6.08 12.85 -2.94
CA ALA A 421 4.98 13.70 -2.47
C ALA A 421 5.32 15.21 -2.47
N LEU A 422 6.61 15.58 -2.60
CA LEU A 422 7.06 16.95 -2.81
C LEU A 422 7.09 17.38 -4.29
N GLU A 423 6.59 16.51 -5.19
CA GLU A 423 6.43 16.70 -6.63
C GLU A 423 7.65 17.36 -7.30
N PRO A 424 8.85 16.74 -7.20
CA PRO A 424 10.09 17.38 -7.64
C PRO A 424 10.34 17.36 -9.15
N ALA A 425 9.51 16.65 -9.91
CA ALA A 425 9.62 16.54 -11.36
C ALA A 425 8.24 16.77 -12.03
N PRO A 426 8.20 17.16 -13.32
CA PRO A 426 6.96 17.28 -14.09
C PRO A 426 6.14 16.00 -14.17
N ILE A 427 6.79 14.83 -14.18
CA ILE A 427 6.19 13.51 -14.23
C ILE A 427 6.86 12.60 -13.20
N SER A 428 6.08 11.86 -12.41
CA SER A 428 6.53 10.81 -11.50
C SER A 428 5.94 9.46 -11.90
N VAL A 429 6.79 8.43 -11.91
CA VAL A 429 6.44 7.07 -12.37
C VAL A 429 6.84 6.04 -11.33
N LYS A 430 5.93 5.14 -10.99
CA LYS A 430 6.27 3.94 -10.22
C LYS A 430 6.67 2.80 -11.17
N TRP A 431 7.83 2.19 -10.94
CA TRP A 431 8.27 1.00 -11.70
C TRP A 431 9.16 0.11 -10.84
N VAL A 432 8.92 -1.22 -10.78
CA VAL A 432 9.75 -2.24 -10.09
C VAL A 432 10.09 -1.93 -8.61
N GLY A 433 10.41 -2.95 -7.81
CA GLY A 433 10.90 -2.75 -6.43
C GLY A 433 9.84 -2.25 -5.45
N GLY A 434 9.44 -3.12 -4.51
CA GLY A 434 8.28 -2.83 -3.65
C GLY A 434 7.01 -2.50 -4.45
N LEU A 435 6.97 -2.90 -5.71
CA LEU A 435 5.83 -2.75 -6.61
C LEU A 435 4.98 -4.00 -6.48
N PHE A 436 4.00 -3.93 -5.59
CA PHE A 436 3.08 -5.02 -5.30
C PHE A 436 1.61 -4.56 -5.37
N ASN A 437 1.38 -3.25 -5.55
CA ASN A 437 0.11 -2.64 -5.93
C ASN A 437 0.34 -1.16 -6.32
N THR A 438 -0.75 -0.41 -6.50
CA THR A 438 -0.79 1.07 -6.44
C THR A 438 0.11 1.62 -5.34
N SER A 439 0.74 2.77 -5.55
CA SER A 439 1.44 3.49 -4.48
C SER A 439 0.48 4.21 -3.55
N GLY A 440 -0.74 4.49 -4.00
CA GLY A 440 -1.74 5.28 -3.29
C GLY A 440 -1.43 6.78 -3.23
N LEU A 441 -0.33 7.24 -3.85
CA LEU A 441 0.08 8.64 -3.88
C LEU A 441 -0.59 9.36 -5.05
N LYS A 442 -1.19 10.53 -4.79
CA LYS A 442 -1.73 11.34 -5.90
C LYS A 442 -0.64 12.04 -6.71
N SER A 443 0.55 12.21 -6.13
CA SER A 443 1.71 12.78 -6.83
C SER A 443 2.40 11.80 -7.78
N MET A 444 1.99 10.52 -7.77
CA MET A 444 2.48 9.51 -8.70
C MET A 444 1.57 9.48 -9.93
N ASP A 445 2.07 9.85 -11.10
CA ASP A 445 1.22 10.02 -12.28
C ASP A 445 0.97 8.70 -12.99
N TYR A 446 2.02 7.89 -13.10
CA TYR A 446 2.01 6.64 -13.86
C TYR A 446 2.55 5.46 -13.05
N LEU A 447 2.07 4.27 -13.37
CA LEU A 447 2.61 3.00 -12.90
C LEU A 447 2.89 2.12 -14.11
N LEU A 448 4.16 1.71 -14.25
CA LEU A 448 4.61 0.83 -15.33
C LEU A 448 4.31 -0.63 -14.98
N THR A 449 3.51 -1.26 -15.83
CA THR A 449 2.96 -2.62 -15.68
C THR A 449 2.87 -3.29 -17.06
N ASP A 450 2.20 -4.44 -17.15
CA ASP A 450 1.82 -5.10 -18.39
C ASP A 450 0.37 -5.62 -18.33
N ALA A 451 -0.12 -6.15 -19.46
CA ALA A 451 -1.50 -6.61 -19.60
C ALA A 451 -1.83 -7.92 -18.85
N LYS A 452 -0.82 -8.68 -18.39
CA LYS A 452 -0.98 -9.92 -17.61
C LYS A 452 -0.93 -9.64 -16.12
N GLU A 453 -0.01 -8.77 -15.72
CA GLU A 453 0.16 -8.26 -14.36
C GLU A 453 -1.03 -7.39 -13.93
N SER A 454 -1.47 -6.48 -14.81
CA SER A 454 -2.61 -5.58 -14.59
C SER A 454 -3.56 -5.61 -15.79
N PRO A 455 -4.45 -6.62 -15.87
CA PRO A 455 -5.39 -6.77 -16.99
C PRO A 455 -6.35 -5.57 -17.12
N GLU A 456 -7.02 -5.50 -18.26
CA GLU A 456 -8.08 -4.51 -18.50
C GLU A 456 -9.19 -4.64 -17.45
N GLY A 457 -9.68 -3.51 -16.94
CA GLY A 457 -10.68 -3.44 -15.87
C GLY A 457 -10.09 -3.24 -14.47
N GLU A 458 -8.77 -3.34 -14.31
CA GLU A 458 -8.10 -3.08 -13.03
C GLU A 458 -7.80 -1.59 -12.78
N GLU A 459 -8.01 -0.70 -13.76
CA GLU A 459 -7.68 0.74 -13.68
C GLU A 459 -8.27 1.43 -12.44
N ALA A 460 -9.47 1.03 -12.03
CA ALA A 460 -10.16 1.61 -10.87
C ALA A 460 -9.44 1.34 -9.52
N PHE A 461 -8.51 0.38 -9.48
CA PHE A 461 -7.74 0.00 -8.30
C PHE A 461 -6.33 0.60 -8.27
N TYR A 462 -6.08 1.61 -9.10
CA TYR A 462 -4.82 2.35 -9.13
C TYR A 462 -5.06 3.85 -9.06
N THR A 463 -4.25 4.54 -8.27
CA THR A 463 -4.27 6.01 -8.24
C THR A 463 -3.53 6.58 -9.45
N GLU A 464 -2.54 5.84 -9.93
CA GLU A 464 -1.76 6.14 -11.12
C GLU A 464 -2.48 5.74 -12.40
N LYS A 465 -2.12 6.38 -13.51
CA LYS A 465 -2.43 5.86 -14.84
C LYS A 465 -1.51 4.69 -15.17
N LEU A 466 -2.10 3.55 -15.49
CA LEU A 466 -1.36 2.38 -15.92
C LEU A 466 -0.70 2.60 -17.29
N VAL A 467 0.59 2.28 -17.36
CA VAL A 467 1.36 2.17 -18.61
C VAL A 467 1.67 0.70 -18.84
N ARG A 468 0.95 0.10 -19.78
CA ARG A 468 1.05 -1.32 -20.11
C ARG A 468 2.09 -1.52 -21.19
N MET A 469 3.19 -2.15 -20.80
CA MET A 469 4.19 -2.70 -21.70
C MET A 469 3.56 -3.82 -22.55
N PRO A 470 4.06 -4.05 -23.78
CA PRO A 470 3.49 -5.08 -24.65
C PRO A 470 3.89 -6.50 -24.21
N ASP A 471 5.03 -6.62 -23.53
CA ASP A 471 5.60 -7.86 -22.99
C ASP A 471 5.57 -7.79 -21.45
N ASP A 472 6.56 -8.37 -20.77
CA ASP A 472 6.75 -8.27 -19.33
C ASP A 472 6.98 -6.82 -18.87
N TYR A 473 6.54 -6.47 -17.66
CA TYR A 473 6.81 -5.17 -17.04
C TYR A 473 8.26 -5.01 -16.52
N VAL A 474 9.05 -6.09 -16.51
CA VAL A 474 10.48 -6.08 -16.13
C VAL A 474 11.41 -6.63 -17.22
N CYS A 475 12.70 -6.35 -17.08
CA CYS A 475 13.74 -6.94 -17.91
C CYS A 475 14.79 -7.64 -17.06
N TYR A 476 14.72 -8.97 -16.99
CA TYR A 476 15.65 -9.75 -16.20
C TYR A 476 17.06 -9.71 -16.78
N THR A 477 18.03 -9.54 -15.89
CA THR A 477 19.46 -9.59 -16.18
C THR A 477 20.01 -10.93 -15.69
N PRO A 478 20.28 -11.90 -16.59
CA PRO A 478 20.80 -13.19 -16.18
C PRO A 478 22.12 -13.05 -15.40
N PRO A 479 22.31 -13.83 -14.32
CA PRO A 479 23.54 -13.79 -13.55
C PRO A 479 24.68 -14.42 -14.37
N ASN A 480 25.87 -13.84 -14.25
CA ASN A 480 27.08 -14.39 -14.86
C ASN A 480 27.69 -15.50 -13.99
N TYR A 481 26.89 -16.52 -13.65
CA TYR A 481 27.37 -17.71 -12.94
C TYR A 481 27.42 -18.91 -13.89
N GLU A 482 28.51 -19.65 -13.84
CA GLU A 482 28.66 -20.93 -14.53
C GLU A 482 28.00 -22.03 -13.68
N ILE A 483 26.70 -22.28 -13.91
CA ILE A 483 25.93 -23.33 -13.24
C ILE A 483 25.25 -24.20 -14.30
N GLU A 484 25.60 -25.48 -14.37
CA GLU A 484 24.92 -26.43 -15.26
C GLU A 484 23.52 -26.78 -14.77
N VAL A 485 22.58 -26.96 -15.71
CA VAL A 485 21.25 -27.51 -15.41
C VAL A 485 21.37 -29.02 -15.23
N SER A 486 20.91 -29.52 -14.08
CA SER A 486 20.93 -30.96 -13.77
C SER A 486 19.79 -31.72 -14.45
N GLN A 487 19.92 -33.05 -14.54
CA GLN A 487 18.77 -33.93 -14.76
C GLN A 487 17.75 -33.80 -13.60
N PRO A 488 16.49 -34.25 -13.78
CA PRO A 488 15.51 -34.27 -12.69
C PRO A 488 16.03 -35.09 -11.50
N PRO A 489 16.08 -34.52 -10.28
CA PRO A 489 16.51 -35.27 -9.09
C PRO A 489 15.64 -36.50 -8.82
N ALA A 490 14.38 -36.52 -9.27
CA ALA A 490 13.48 -37.67 -9.21
C ALA A 490 14.10 -38.98 -9.78
N LEU A 491 15.00 -38.87 -10.76
CA LEU A 491 15.68 -40.04 -11.36
C LEU A 491 16.68 -40.70 -10.41
N GLU A 492 17.27 -39.94 -9.48
CA GLU A 492 18.29 -40.42 -8.54
C GLU A 492 17.65 -40.82 -7.20
N ASN A 493 16.76 -39.98 -6.67
CA ASN A 493 16.19 -40.16 -5.34
C ASN A 493 14.94 -41.09 -5.33
N GLY A 494 14.31 -41.33 -6.47
CA GLY A 494 13.11 -42.14 -6.62
C GLY A 494 11.78 -41.46 -6.24
N TYR A 495 11.77 -40.14 -6.02
CA TYR A 495 10.56 -39.38 -5.65
C TYR A 495 10.57 -37.95 -6.18
N ILE A 496 9.39 -37.40 -6.45
CA ILE A 496 9.23 -36.00 -6.87
C ILE A 496 9.54 -35.05 -5.72
N THR A 497 10.34 -34.02 -5.97
CA THR A 497 10.58 -32.92 -5.04
C THR A 497 9.91 -31.64 -5.55
N PHE A 498 8.83 -31.24 -4.89
CA PHE A 498 8.21 -29.93 -5.06
C PHE A 498 9.00 -28.88 -4.28
N GLY A 499 9.35 -27.75 -4.89
CA GLY A 499 10.18 -26.70 -4.28
C GLY A 499 9.46 -25.36 -4.16
N CYS A 500 9.71 -24.62 -3.07
CA CYS A 500 9.33 -23.21 -2.97
C CYS A 500 10.42 -22.42 -2.26
N PHE A 501 11.12 -21.54 -3.00
CA PHE A 501 12.25 -20.75 -2.47
C PHE A 501 11.85 -19.30 -2.14
N ASN A 502 10.55 -19.08 -1.95
CA ASN A 502 9.98 -17.78 -1.62
C ASN A 502 10.09 -17.47 -0.12
N ASN A 503 9.99 -16.17 0.22
CA ASN A 503 9.93 -15.74 1.61
C ASN A 503 8.74 -16.42 2.33
N PRO A 504 8.92 -17.05 3.51
CA PRO A 504 7.85 -17.77 4.22
C PRO A 504 6.67 -16.90 4.67
N THR A 505 6.80 -15.57 4.64
CA THR A 505 5.66 -14.65 4.81
C THR A 505 4.63 -14.77 3.68
N LYS A 506 5.00 -15.30 2.52
CA LYS A 506 4.08 -15.56 1.39
C LYS A 506 3.33 -16.89 1.54
N ILE A 507 3.71 -17.73 2.51
CA ILE A 507 3.15 -19.07 2.71
C ILE A 507 2.17 -19.03 3.89
N ASN A 508 0.87 -19.06 3.57
CA ASN A 508 -0.23 -19.09 4.52
C ASN A 508 -0.86 -20.51 4.62
N THR A 509 -1.78 -20.67 5.55
CA THR A 509 -2.45 -21.96 5.80
C THR A 509 -3.32 -22.42 4.64
N ASP A 510 -3.95 -21.49 3.91
CA ASP A 510 -4.83 -21.82 2.77
C ASP A 510 -4.00 -22.45 1.65
N LEU A 511 -2.81 -21.90 1.38
CA LEU A 511 -1.85 -22.45 0.42
C LEU A 511 -1.27 -23.80 0.88
N LEU A 512 -0.86 -23.92 2.14
CA LEU A 512 -0.33 -25.18 2.69
C LEU A 512 -1.34 -26.32 2.57
N GLU A 513 -2.64 -26.03 2.69
CA GLU A 513 -3.70 -27.02 2.48
C GLU A 513 -3.73 -27.54 1.02
N LYS A 514 -3.50 -26.66 0.04
CA LYS A 514 -3.40 -27.06 -1.37
C LYS A 514 -2.16 -27.90 -1.64
N TRP A 515 -1.02 -27.52 -1.06
CA TRP A 515 0.20 -28.32 -1.16
C TRP A 515 0.05 -29.69 -0.49
N ALA A 516 -0.64 -29.78 0.65
CA ALA A 516 -0.96 -31.07 1.25
C ALA A 516 -1.83 -31.94 0.31
N GLN A 517 -2.79 -31.36 -0.40
CA GLN A 517 -3.61 -32.07 -1.40
C GLN A 517 -2.77 -32.60 -2.57
N ILE A 518 -1.77 -31.84 -3.05
CA ILE A 518 -0.81 -32.30 -4.06
C ILE A 518 0.02 -33.47 -3.51
N LEU A 519 0.58 -33.33 -2.31
CA LEU A 519 1.40 -34.37 -1.69
C LEU A 519 0.63 -35.67 -1.40
N HIS A 520 -0.68 -35.61 -1.15
CA HIS A 520 -1.53 -36.81 -1.05
C HIS A 520 -1.72 -37.50 -2.40
N GLN A 521 -1.83 -36.75 -3.48
CA GLN A 521 -2.02 -37.29 -4.84
C GLN A 521 -0.73 -37.77 -5.50
N VAL A 522 0.43 -37.29 -5.02
CA VAL A 522 1.75 -37.77 -5.45
C VAL A 522 2.45 -38.42 -4.26
N PRO A 523 2.24 -39.74 -4.03
CA PRO A 523 2.84 -40.47 -2.91
C PRO A 523 4.37 -40.35 -2.90
N GLU A 524 4.97 -40.42 -1.71
CA GLU A 524 6.42 -40.28 -1.49
C GLU A 524 7.06 -38.94 -1.88
N SER A 525 6.34 -38.04 -2.57
CA SER A 525 6.87 -36.74 -2.95
C SER A 525 7.25 -35.88 -1.75
N ARG A 526 8.21 -34.98 -1.89
CA ARG A 526 8.66 -34.11 -0.81
C ARG A 526 8.38 -32.65 -1.13
N LEU A 527 8.12 -31.86 -0.09
CA LEU A 527 8.04 -30.41 -0.17
C LEU A 527 9.32 -29.81 0.39
N PHE A 528 10.08 -29.14 -0.47
CA PHE A 528 11.33 -28.49 -0.13
C PHE A 528 11.19 -26.96 -0.08
N LEU A 529 11.30 -26.42 1.12
CA LEU A 529 11.17 -24.99 1.39
C LEU A 529 12.53 -24.37 1.72
N LYS A 530 12.92 -23.33 0.98
CA LYS A 530 14.21 -22.65 1.18
C LYS A 530 14.06 -21.15 1.33
N SER A 531 14.60 -20.62 2.42
CA SER A 531 14.70 -19.19 2.71
C SER A 531 15.47 -19.01 4.01
N LYS A 532 16.09 -17.84 4.22
CA LYS A 532 16.83 -17.53 5.45
C LYS A 532 16.03 -17.78 6.74
N GLN A 533 14.70 -17.57 6.72
CA GLN A 533 13.86 -17.73 7.92
C GLN A 533 13.70 -19.18 8.35
N TYR A 534 14.03 -20.16 7.50
CA TYR A 534 14.01 -21.57 7.89
C TYR A 534 15.20 -22.00 8.74
N ASP A 535 16.20 -21.13 8.94
CA ASP A 535 17.19 -21.33 10.02
C ASP A 535 16.51 -21.29 11.41
N THR A 536 15.38 -20.58 11.51
CA THR A 536 14.57 -20.51 12.73
C THR A 536 13.68 -21.73 12.93
N ALA A 537 13.80 -22.39 14.09
CA ALA A 537 12.97 -23.54 14.46
C ALA A 537 11.46 -23.22 14.52
N LEU A 538 11.08 -22.04 15.02
CA LEU A 538 9.68 -21.60 15.12
C LEU A 538 8.97 -21.56 13.75
N VAL A 539 9.65 -21.03 12.72
CA VAL A 539 9.09 -20.91 11.37
C VAL A 539 8.90 -22.29 10.74
N ARG A 540 9.88 -23.20 10.91
CA ARG A 540 9.77 -24.60 10.47
C ARG A 540 8.63 -25.32 11.18
N LYS A 541 8.58 -25.22 12.51
CA LYS A 541 7.57 -25.87 13.35
C LYS A 541 6.15 -25.49 12.94
N ARG A 542 5.88 -24.22 12.61
CA ARG A 542 4.57 -23.77 12.09
C ARG A 542 4.13 -24.57 10.87
N VAL A 543 5.03 -24.77 9.90
CA VAL A 543 4.74 -25.53 8.67
C VAL A 543 4.59 -27.01 8.98
N VAL A 544 5.51 -27.59 9.77
CA VAL A 544 5.48 -29.00 10.17
C VAL A 544 4.18 -29.35 10.90
N ASP A 545 3.83 -28.60 11.94
CA ASP A 545 2.63 -28.83 12.74
C ASP A 545 1.36 -28.76 11.87
N PHE A 546 1.30 -27.80 10.93
CA PHE A 546 0.17 -27.68 10.00
C PHE A 546 0.10 -28.86 9.03
N MET A 547 1.21 -29.24 8.40
CA MET A 547 1.25 -30.32 7.41
C MET A 547 0.96 -31.69 8.05
N ILE A 548 1.45 -31.95 9.27
CA ILE A 548 1.10 -33.14 10.07
C ILE A 548 -0.40 -33.15 10.35
N SER A 549 -1.00 -32.01 10.70
CA SER A 549 -2.45 -31.92 10.92
C SER A 549 -3.29 -32.26 9.67
N LYS A 550 -2.68 -32.17 8.47
CA LYS A 550 -3.26 -32.56 7.19
C LYS A 550 -2.84 -33.97 6.74
N GLY A 551 -2.16 -34.73 7.59
CA GLY A 551 -1.75 -36.11 7.32
C GLY A 551 -0.51 -36.25 6.44
N ILE A 552 0.36 -35.24 6.39
CA ILE A 552 1.66 -35.31 5.71
C ILE A 552 2.77 -35.52 6.75
N ASP A 553 3.53 -36.60 6.60
CA ASP A 553 4.62 -36.95 7.52
C ASP A 553 5.76 -35.91 7.47
N GLU A 554 6.40 -35.67 8.63
CA GLU A 554 7.49 -34.70 8.77
C GLU A 554 8.67 -35.02 7.83
N GLU A 555 8.94 -36.31 7.57
CA GLU A 555 10.03 -36.76 6.68
C GLU A 555 9.86 -36.31 5.21
N ARG A 556 8.62 -35.93 4.82
CA ARG A 556 8.31 -35.38 3.50
C ARG A 556 8.56 -33.87 3.41
N LEU A 557 8.93 -33.21 4.51
CA LEU A 557 9.19 -31.78 4.58
C LEU A 557 10.70 -31.53 4.71
N VAL A 558 11.26 -30.82 3.73
CA VAL A 558 12.67 -30.47 3.70
C VAL A 558 12.80 -28.96 3.87
N PHE A 559 13.71 -28.53 4.74
CA PHE A 559 13.96 -27.11 5.00
C PHE A 559 15.45 -26.81 4.84
N GLU A 560 15.76 -25.74 4.12
CA GLU A 560 17.14 -25.22 4.01
C GLU A 560 17.13 -23.70 4.23
N GLY A 561 18.08 -23.24 5.05
CA GLY A 561 18.19 -21.84 5.45
C GLY A 561 18.91 -20.95 4.46
N TYR A 562 19.59 -19.94 5.01
CA TYR A 562 20.35 -18.96 4.26
C TYR A 562 21.50 -19.60 3.45
N SER A 563 21.72 -19.06 2.25
CA SER A 563 22.91 -19.32 1.45
C SER A 563 23.19 -18.11 0.56
N MET A 564 24.41 -18.01 0.04
CA MET A 564 24.73 -16.96 -0.94
C MET A 564 23.96 -17.19 -2.24
N HIS A 565 23.77 -16.15 -3.05
CA HIS A 565 22.92 -16.21 -4.24
C HIS A 565 23.29 -17.36 -5.23
N LYS A 566 24.58 -17.58 -5.47
CA LYS A 566 25.04 -18.70 -6.33
C LYS A 566 24.62 -20.05 -5.75
N GLU A 567 24.82 -20.26 -4.46
CA GLU A 567 24.47 -21.51 -3.76
C GLU A 567 22.95 -21.70 -3.72
N LEU A 568 22.18 -20.61 -3.54
CA LEU A 568 20.71 -20.64 -3.65
C LEU A 568 20.27 -21.19 -5.00
N LEU A 569 20.87 -20.70 -6.10
CA LEU A 569 20.57 -21.18 -7.45
C LEU A 569 20.96 -22.66 -7.61
N GLU A 570 22.13 -23.08 -7.09
CA GLU A 570 22.54 -24.48 -7.11
C GLU A 570 21.57 -25.41 -6.36
N THR A 571 20.85 -24.92 -5.34
CA THR A 571 19.85 -25.71 -4.62
C THR A 571 18.64 -26.12 -5.49
N TYR A 572 18.33 -25.40 -6.58
CA TYR A 572 17.28 -25.83 -7.53
C TYR A 572 17.60 -27.14 -8.26
N LYS A 573 18.86 -27.62 -8.22
CA LYS A 573 19.22 -28.96 -8.70
C LYS A 573 18.52 -30.08 -7.91
N LYS A 574 18.04 -29.77 -6.69
CA LYS A 574 17.28 -30.68 -5.81
C LYS A 574 15.76 -30.56 -5.99
N VAL A 575 15.26 -29.75 -6.94
CA VAL A 575 13.83 -29.51 -7.16
C VAL A 575 13.43 -30.01 -8.54
N ASP A 576 12.34 -30.77 -8.63
CA ASP A 576 11.75 -31.22 -9.90
C ASP A 576 10.75 -30.19 -10.42
N ILE A 577 9.84 -29.71 -9.56
CA ILE A 577 8.76 -28.76 -9.90
C ILE A 577 8.70 -27.69 -8.82
N ALA A 578 8.65 -26.41 -9.20
CA ALA A 578 8.45 -25.32 -8.25
C ALA A 578 6.95 -25.00 -8.09
N LEU A 579 6.52 -24.83 -6.84
CA LEU A 579 5.17 -24.40 -6.48
C LEU A 579 5.21 -22.94 -6.02
N ASP A 580 4.49 -22.09 -6.75
CA ASP A 580 4.43 -20.66 -6.46
C ASP A 580 3.46 -20.35 -5.31
N PRO A 581 3.75 -19.37 -4.42
CA PRO A 581 2.84 -18.95 -3.37
C PRO A 581 1.67 -18.09 -3.87
N TRP A 582 0.67 -17.94 -2.98
CA TRP A 582 -0.56 -17.17 -3.20
C TRP A 582 -1.04 -16.62 -1.84
N PRO A 583 -1.65 -15.42 -1.75
CA PRO A 583 -2.03 -14.51 -2.83
C PRO A 583 -0.90 -13.57 -3.30
N TYR A 584 0.30 -13.68 -2.72
CA TYR A 584 1.49 -12.99 -3.18
C TYR A 584 2.42 -14.00 -3.86
N SER A 585 2.52 -13.89 -5.19
CA SER A 585 3.32 -14.75 -6.08
C SER A 585 4.83 -14.53 -5.97
N GLY A 586 5.60 -15.47 -6.52
CA GLY A 586 7.02 -15.32 -6.79
C GLY A 586 7.29 -14.28 -7.89
N GLY A 587 8.43 -13.61 -7.82
CA GLY A 587 8.87 -12.69 -8.88
C GLY A 587 10.19 -13.19 -9.43
N LEU A 588 11.29 -12.67 -8.86
CA LEU A 588 12.64 -13.11 -9.17
C LEU A 588 12.84 -14.63 -9.01
N THR A 589 12.26 -15.23 -7.98
CA THR A 589 12.30 -16.68 -7.69
C THR A 589 11.69 -17.52 -8.81
N THR A 590 10.66 -17.01 -9.50
CA THR A 590 10.02 -17.68 -10.65
C THR A 590 10.96 -17.68 -11.85
N ILE A 591 11.54 -16.53 -12.17
CA ILE A 591 12.51 -16.39 -13.26
C ILE A 591 13.77 -17.23 -13.00
N GLU A 592 14.27 -17.24 -11.76
CA GLU A 592 15.45 -18.02 -11.35
C GLU A 592 15.20 -19.52 -11.37
N ALA A 593 13.99 -19.98 -11.03
CA ALA A 593 13.60 -21.38 -11.18
C ALA A 593 13.66 -21.80 -12.66
N LEU A 594 13.04 -21.03 -13.56
CA LEU A 594 13.10 -21.27 -15.02
C LEU A 594 14.54 -21.25 -15.53
N TRP A 595 15.36 -20.29 -15.07
CA TRP A 595 16.77 -20.22 -15.42
C TRP A 595 17.56 -21.44 -14.92
N MET A 596 17.16 -22.04 -13.79
CA MET A 596 17.72 -23.30 -13.29
C MET A 596 17.08 -24.55 -13.91
N GLY A 597 16.22 -24.37 -14.91
CA GLY A 597 15.53 -25.45 -15.60
C GLY A 597 14.39 -26.06 -14.82
N VAL A 598 13.85 -25.40 -13.79
CA VAL A 598 12.76 -25.92 -12.97
C VAL A 598 11.43 -25.32 -13.44
N PRO A 599 10.44 -26.13 -13.88
CA PRO A 599 9.11 -25.64 -14.21
C PRO A 599 8.43 -25.06 -12.97
N VAL A 600 7.64 -23.99 -13.15
CA VAL A 600 6.95 -23.30 -12.04
C VAL A 600 5.45 -23.29 -12.32
N ILE A 601 4.66 -23.71 -11.34
CA ILE A 601 3.20 -23.68 -11.43
C ILE A 601 2.69 -22.57 -10.52
N THR A 602 1.84 -21.70 -11.07
CA THR A 602 1.25 -20.57 -10.34
C THR A 602 -0.26 -20.56 -10.49
N ASN A 603 -0.94 -20.12 -9.42
CA ASN A 603 -2.35 -19.77 -9.46
C ASN A 603 -2.44 -18.24 -9.41
N SER A 604 -2.99 -17.63 -10.46
CA SER A 604 -3.09 -16.17 -10.58
C SER A 604 -3.81 -15.56 -9.38
N GLY A 605 -3.16 -14.60 -8.74
CA GLY A 605 -3.75 -13.87 -7.61
C GLY A 605 -4.66 -12.71 -8.03
N PRO A 606 -5.38 -12.13 -7.05
CA PRO A 606 -6.38 -11.10 -7.28
C PRO A 606 -5.81 -9.68 -7.42
N THR A 607 -4.52 -9.47 -7.14
CA THR A 607 -3.84 -8.17 -7.16
C THR A 607 -2.51 -8.28 -7.90
N PHE A 608 -1.86 -7.15 -8.17
CA PHE A 608 -0.51 -7.07 -8.75
C PHE A 608 0.47 -8.04 -8.05
N ALA A 609 0.58 -7.99 -6.71
CA ALA A 609 1.43 -8.91 -5.94
C ALA A 609 1.22 -10.40 -6.25
N GLY A 610 0.00 -10.78 -6.64
CA GLY A 610 -0.38 -12.14 -6.97
C GLY A 610 -0.18 -12.54 -8.43
N ARG A 611 0.31 -11.65 -9.29
CA ARG A 611 0.38 -11.87 -10.75
C ARG A 611 1.78 -11.76 -11.35
N HIS A 612 2.82 -11.48 -10.54
CA HIS A 612 4.21 -11.48 -11.01
C HIS A 612 4.57 -12.76 -11.78
N SER A 613 4.36 -13.94 -11.17
CA SER A 613 4.62 -15.22 -11.84
C SER A 613 3.76 -15.40 -13.08
N THR A 614 2.50 -14.97 -13.06
CA THR A 614 1.59 -15.02 -14.21
C THR A 614 2.18 -14.24 -15.38
N SER A 615 2.65 -13.01 -15.16
CA SER A 615 3.29 -12.22 -16.22
C SER A 615 4.57 -12.88 -16.71
N HIS A 616 5.47 -13.27 -15.81
CA HIS A 616 6.77 -13.85 -16.17
C HIS A 616 6.61 -15.16 -16.95
N LEU A 617 5.71 -16.06 -16.54
CA LEU A 617 5.51 -17.36 -17.19
C LEU A 617 4.91 -17.20 -18.58
N ILE A 618 3.89 -16.35 -18.74
CA ILE A 618 3.27 -16.10 -20.04
C ILE A 618 4.29 -15.49 -20.99
N ASN A 619 5.04 -14.47 -20.55
CA ASN A 619 6.04 -13.82 -21.38
C ASN A 619 7.27 -14.70 -21.64
N ALA A 620 7.57 -15.67 -20.77
CA ALA A 620 8.58 -16.70 -21.04
C ALA A 620 8.08 -17.82 -21.97
N GLY A 621 6.79 -17.83 -22.32
CA GLY A 621 6.18 -18.78 -23.25
C GLY A 621 5.65 -20.06 -22.59
N PHE A 622 5.20 -19.99 -21.34
CA PHE A 622 4.65 -21.12 -20.56
C PHE A 622 3.25 -20.82 -19.96
N PRO A 623 2.26 -20.41 -20.77
CA PRO A 623 0.91 -20.12 -20.27
C PRO A 623 0.21 -21.34 -19.65
N GLU A 624 0.61 -22.56 -20.01
CA GLU A 624 0.06 -23.82 -19.51
C GLU A 624 0.30 -24.07 -18.01
N TRP A 625 1.24 -23.36 -17.39
CA TRP A 625 1.52 -23.46 -15.94
C TRP A 625 0.90 -22.33 -15.12
N VAL A 626 0.06 -21.52 -15.75
CA VAL A 626 -0.71 -20.45 -15.11
C VAL A 626 -2.16 -20.89 -15.00
N THR A 627 -2.67 -20.99 -13.77
CA THR A 627 -4.04 -21.38 -13.48
C THR A 627 -4.82 -20.24 -12.83
N ASP A 628 -6.15 -20.29 -12.88
CA ASP A 628 -7.03 -19.28 -12.26
C ASP A 628 -7.93 -19.86 -11.15
N ASN A 629 -7.76 -21.16 -10.84
CA ASN A 629 -8.45 -21.84 -9.74
C ASN A 629 -7.58 -22.96 -9.13
N TRP A 630 -7.98 -23.41 -7.95
CA TRP A 630 -7.20 -24.37 -7.16
C TRP A 630 -7.26 -25.78 -7.71
N GLU A 631 -8.36 -26.17 -8.33
CA GLU A 631 -8.53 -27.48 -8.94
C GLU A 631 -7.51 -27.67 -10.08
N ASP A 632 -7.45 -26.71 -11.00
CA ASP A 632 -6.50 -26.72 -12.12
C ASP A 632 -5.04 -26.61 -11.63
N TYR A 633 -4.77 -25.80 -10.60
CA TYR A 633 -3.43 -25.71 -9.99
C TYR A 633 -2.93 -27.07 -9.51
N ILE A 634 -3.78 -27.81 -8.79
CA ILE A 634 -3.47 -29.13 -8.25
C ILE A 634 -3.34 -30.14 -9.39
N GLU A 635 -4.27 -30.15 -10.34
CA GLU A 635 -4.24 -31.06 -11.49
C GLU A 635 -2.96 -30.87 -12.32
N THR A 636 -2.56 -29.63 -12.57
CA THR A 636 -1.33 -29.30 -13.30
C THR A 636 -0.10 -29.84 -12.57
N ALA A 637 -0.03 -29.64 -11.24
CA ALA A 637 1.09 -30.14 -10.43
C ALA A 637 1.18 -31.66 -10.39
N VAL A 638 0.03 -32.34 -10.24
CA VAL A 638 -0.04 -33.81 -10.21
C VAL A 638 0.28 -34.41 -11.57
N THR A 639 -0.23 -33.80 -12.65
CA THR A 639 0.01 -34.25 -14.02
C THR A 639 1.49 -34.18 -14.38
N LEU A 640 2.11 -33.02 -14.15
CA LEU A 640 3.52 -32.82 -14.44
C LEU A 640 4.41 -33.75 -13.60
N ALA A 641 4.05 -33.99 -12.34
CA ALA A 641 4.75 -34.93 -11.46
C ALA A 641 4.63 -36.39 -11.92
N GLY A 642 3.64 -36.72 -12.73
CA GLY A 642 3.42 -38.05 -13.30
C GLY A 642 4.37 -38.42 -14.45
N ASP A 643 5.03 -37.45 -15.09
CA ASP A 643 5.92 -37.67 -16.23
C ASP A 643 7.33 -37.08 -16.02
N ILE A 644 8.19 -37.86 -15.36
CA ILE A 644 9.60 -37.49 -15.11
C ILE A 644 10.38 -37.29 -16.43
N SER A 645 9.98 -37.98 -17.52
CA SER A 645 10.65 -37.84 -18.82
C SER A 645 10.33 -36.49 -19.45
N GLU A 646 9.08 -36.03 -19.34
CA GLU A 646 8.68 -34.69 -19.72
C GLU A 646 9.44 -33.63 -18.92
N ILE A 647 9.49 -33.75 -17.59
CA ILE A 647 10.31 -32.86 -16.74
C ILE A 647 11.76 -32.85 -17.24
N GLY A 648 12.36 -34.00 -17.51
CA GLY A 648 13.74 -34.11 -18.01
C GLY A 648 13.97 -33.44 -19.37
N THR A 649 12.96 -33.38 -20.22
CA THR A 649 12.99 -32.65 -21.50
C THR A 649 12.89 -31.14 -21.24
N LEU A 650 11.89 -30.72 -20.47
CA LEU A 650 11.69 -29.32 -20.08
C LEU A 650 12.94 -28.72 -19.44
N ARG A 651 13.56 -29.42 -18.47
CA ARG A 651 14.77 -28.94 -17.78
C ARG A 651 15.88 -28.51 -18.75
N LYS A 652 16.08 -29.25 -19.85
CA LYS A 652 17.15 -28.98 -20.82
C LYS A 652 16.89 -27.72 -21.66
N GLU A 653 15.63 -27.38 -21.87
CA GLU A 653 15.20 -26.33 -22.81
C GLU A 653 14.83 -25.03 -22.11
N LEU A 654 14.34 -25.11 -20.87
CA LEU A 654 13.78 -24.00 -20.10
C LEU A 654 14.71 -22.77 -20.02
N ARG A 655 16.00 -22.97 -19.71
CA ARG A 655 16.95 -21.86 -19.66
C ARG A 655 17.09 -21.17 -21.01
N ALA A 656 17.23 -21.93 -22.10
CA ALA A 656 17.40 -21.37 -23.43
C ALA A 656 16.15 -20.58 -23.86
N ARG A 657 14.97 -21.17 -23.65
CA ARG A 657 13.67 -20.51 -23.93
C ARG A 657 13.51 -19.22 -23.13
N LEU A 658 13.84 -19.22 -21.83
CA LEU A 658 13.80 -18.01 -21.02
C LEU A 658 14.74 -16.92 -21.57
N LEU A 659 15.98 -17.28 -21.92
CA LEU A 659 16.98 -16.32 -22.42
C LEU A 659 16.58 -15.73 -23.79
N GLU A 660 15.85 -16.48 -24.61
CA GLU A 660 15.33 -16.03 -25.90
C GLU A 660 14.00 -15.25 -25.79
N SER A 661 13.28 -15.41 -24.67
CA SER A 661 11.99 -14.78 -24.44
C SER A 661 12.06 -13.25 -24.21
N PRO A 662 10.94 -12.53 -24.36
CA PRO A 662 10.84 -11.12 -23.99
C PRO A 662 11.35 -10.76 -22.59
N VAL A 663 11.23 -11.66 -21.60
CA VAL A 663 11.68 -11.43 -20.20
C VAL A 663 13.18 -11.09 -20.12
N CYS A 664 14.00 -11.63 -21.01
CA CYS A 664 15.45 -11.39 -21.08
C CYS A 664 15.88 -10.56 -22.30
N ASN A 665 14.94 -10.06 -23.12
CA ASN A 665 15.25 -9.33 -24.35
C ASN A 665 15.45 -7.83 -24.07
N ALA A 666 16.62 -7.49 -23.53
CA ALA A 666 16.94 -6.12 -23.14
C ALA A 666 16.83 -5.08 -24.28
N PRO A 667 17.31 -5.34 -25.52
CA PRO A 667 17.16 -4.38 -26.60
C PRO A 667 15.70 -4.09 -26.96
N ARG A 668 14.83 -5.11 -26.95
CA ARG A 668 13.38 -4.94 -27.17
C ARG A 668 12.74 -4.14 -26.03
N PHE A 669 13.03 -4.51 -24.79
CA PHE A 669 12.52 -3.80 -23.62
C PHE A 669 12.97 -2.33 -23.59
N GLY A 670 14.25 -2.04 -23.89
CA GLY A 670 14.79 -0.69 -23.93
C GLY A 670 14.09 0.23 -24.95
N ARG A 671 13.71 -0.31 -26.12
CA ARG A 671 12.88 0.41 -27.10
C ARG A 671 11.49 0.73 -26.56
N HIS A 672 10.80 -0.28 -26.01
CA HIS A 672 9.47 -0.08 -25.43
C HIS A 672 9.48 0.89 -24.25
N LEU A 673 10.52 0.83 -23.41
CA LEU A 673 10.66 1.73 -22.26
C LEU A 673 10.93 3.18 -22.72
N THR A 674 11.73 3.35 -23.77
CA THR A 674 11.97 4.67 -24.40
C THR A 674 10.67 5.25 -24.95
N GLU A 675 9.88 4.43 -25.66
CA GLU A 675 8.56 4.83 -26.17
C GLU A 675 7.60 5.19 -25.02
N ALA A 676 7.57 4.41 -23.95
CA ALA A 676 6.75 4.70 -22.78
C ALA A 676 7.07 6.08 -22.19
N PHE A 677 8.36 6.37 -21.97
CA PHE A 677 8.78 7.70 -21.49
C PHE A 677 8.44 8.81 -22.49
N ARG A 678 8.57 8.56 -23.79
CA ARG A 678 8.21 9.52 -24.83
C ARG A 678 6.71 9.84 -24.81
N GLN A 679 5.85 8.84 -24.70
CA GLN A 679 4.40 9.05 -24.65
C GLN A 679 3.96 9.79 -23.39
N MET A 680 4.50 9.44 -22.22
CA MET A 680 4.25 10.19 -20.98
C MET A 680 4.62 11.67 -21.16
N TRP A 681 5.79 11.94 -21.76
CA TRP A 681 6.25 13.30 -22.02
C TRP A 681 5.35 14.06 -23.00
N ILE A 682 4.93 13.42 -24.09
CA ILE A 682 4.02 14.01 -25.06
C ILE A 682 2.70 14.42 -24.39
N GLN A 683 2.08 13.54 -23.61
CA GLN A 683 0.84 13.86 -22.88
C GLN A 683 1.05 15.04 -21.92
N ARG A 684 2.19 15.10 -21.23
CA ARG A 684 2.49 16.21 -20.31
C ARG A 684 2.63 17.55 -21.04
N VAL A 685 3.32 17.56 -22.18
CA VAL A 685 3.48 18.76 -23.02
C VAL A 685 2.13 19.23 -23.55
N GLU A 686 1.29 18.33 -24.03
CA GLU A 686 -0.07 18.67 -24.48
C GLU A 686 -0.94 19.21 -23.35
N GLY A 687 -0.78 18.68 -22.14
CA GLY A 687 -1.38 19.23 -20.93
C GLY A 687 -1.00 20.69 -20.71
N TYR A 688 0.29 21.04 -20.86
CA TYR A 688 0.73 22.43 -20.77
C TYR A 688 0.13 23.31 -21.85
N GLU A 689 0.03 22.83 -23.10
CA GLU A 689 -0.52 23.57 -24.24
C GLU A 689 -2.02 23.85 -24.06
N LYS A 690 -2.74 22.91 -23.46
CA LYS A 690 -4.18 22.99 -23.20
C LYS A 690 -4.53 23.67 -21.87
N GLY A 691 -3.53 23.96 -21.02
CA GLY A 691 -3.74 24.54 -19.69
C GLY A 691 -4.49 23.62 -18.73
N LEU A 692 -4.32 22.29 -18.87
CA LEU A 692 -5.00 21.29 -18.06
C LEU A 692 -4.38 21.18 -16.66
N GLU A 693 -5.24 20.96 -15.67
CA GLU A 693 -4.84 20.75 -14.28
C GLU A 693 -4.32 19.31 -14.06
N GLU A 694 -3.76 19.06 -12.87
CA GLU A 694 -3.25 17.74 -12.48
C GLU A 694 -4.34 16.66 -12.56
N GLY A 695 -3.97 15.46 -13.07
CA GLY A 695 -4.91 14.36 -13.30
C GLY A 695 -5.82 14.50 -14.52
N GLN A 696 -5.83 15.66 -15.21
CA GLN A 696 -6.63 15.87 -16.42
C GLN A 696 -5.84 15.71 -17.73
N TRP A 697 -4.52 15.80 -17.67
CA TRP A 697 -3.64 15.76 -18.86
C TRP A 697 -3.18 14.35 -19.24
N GLN A 698 -3.39 13.37 -18.36
CA GLN A 698 -2.83 12.03 -18.44
C GLN A 698 -3.93 10.97 -18.63
N ASP A 699 -3.70 10.07 -19.58
CA ASP A 699 -4.51 8.87 -19.83
C ASP A 699 -3.68 7.60 -19.63
N HIS A 700 -4.36 6.45 -19.54
CA HIS A 700 -3.68 5.15 -19.59
C HIS A 700 -2.91 5.01 -20.91
N ILE A 701 -1.74 4.39 -20.86
CA ILE A 701 -0.89 4.18 -22.04
C ILE A 701 -0.81 2.68 -22.31
N GLN A 702 -1.07 2.30 -23.55
CA GLN A 702 -0.80 0.96 -24.07
C GLN A 702 0.34 1.07 -25.08
N ILE A 703 1.48 0.46 -24.77
CA ILE A 703 2.61 0.42 -25.70
C ILE A 703 2.35 -0.71 -26.69
N GLU A 704 2.33 -0.38 -27.98
CA GLU A 704 2.07 -1.35 -29.06
C GLU A 704 3.37 -2.04 -29.49
N MET A 705 3.26 -3.31 -29.90
CA MET A 705 4.33 -3.98 -30.62
C MET A 705 4.37 -3.47 -32.07
N ASN A 706 5.56 -3.15 -32.58
CA ASN A 706 5.70 -2.77 -33.98
C ASN A 706 5.30 -3.91 -34.93
N SER A 707 4.64 -3.58 -36.04
CA SER A 707 4.14 -4.55 -37.04
C SER A 707 5.20 -5.47 -37.67
N THR A 708 6.48 -5.10 -37.61
CA THR A 708 7.63 -5.94 -38.01
C THR A 708 8.06 -6.95 -36.94
N GLU A 709 7.84 -6.66 -35.66
CA GLU A 709 8.17 -7.53 -34.52
C GLU A 709 7.03 -8.52 -34.22
N ALA A 710 5.77 -8.14 -34.49
CA ALA A 710 4.61 -9.04 -34.44
C ALA A 710 4.71 -10.24 -35.42
N LYS A 711 5.54 -10.13 -36.47
CA LYS A 711 5.76 -11.19 -37.47
C LYS A 711 6.76 -12.26 -37.04
N THR A 712 7.61 -11.98 -36.04
CA THR A 712 8.55 -12.98 -35.49
C THR A 712 7.92 -13.86 -34.42
N ASP A 713 6.82 -13.44 -33.80
CA ASP A 713 6.09 -14.19 -32.76
C ASP A 713 4.93 -15.06 -33.32
N THR A 714 4.74 -15.09 -34.65
CA THR A 714 3.72 -15.93 -35.31
C THR A 714 4.35 -17.10 -36.05
N GLN A 715 4.89 -18.07 -35.31
CA GLN A 715 4.97 -19.46 -35.76
C GLN A 715 4.36 -20.40 -34.72
N GLU A 716 3.20 -20.96 -35.12
CA GLU A 716 2.53 -22.18 -34.66
C GLU A 716 1.84 -22.21 -33.27
N SER A 717 0.52 -21.97 -33.27
CA SER A 717 -0.43 -23.07 -33.02
C SER A 717 -1.81 -22.73 -33.62
N SER A 718 -2.17 -23.45 -34.69
CA SER A 718 -3.53 -23.49 -35.22
C SER A 718 -4.28 -24.64 -34.54
N GLY A 719 -5.22 -24.31 -33.65
CA GLY A 719 -6.17 -25.23 -33.05
C GLY A 719 -7.57 -24.59 -33.02
N GLU A 720 -8.58 -25.36 -33.43
CA GLU A 720 -9.92 -24.93 -33.84
C GLU A 720 -10.79 -24.27 -32.75
N ASN A 721 -11.78 -23.48 -33.22
CA ASN A 721 -12.83 -22.81 -32.46
C ASN A 721 -13.45 -23.65 -31.32
N PRO A 722 -13.58 -23.13 -30.08
CA PRO A 722 -14.41 -23.76 -29.06
C PRO A 722 -15.89 -23.53 -29.38
N GLN A 723 -16.65 -24.61 -29.56
CA GLN A 723 -18.11 -24.56 -29.45
C GLN A 723 -18.50 -24.04 -28.06
N GLU A 724 -19.38 -23.04 -28.01
CA GLU A 724 -19.99 -22.51 -26.79
C GLU A 724 -20.63 -23.65 -25.98
N ARG A 725 -19.94 -24.09 -24.93
CA ARG A 725 -20.56 -24.89 -23.87
C ARG A 725 -21.37 -23.93 -23.01
N LYS A 726 -22.68 -24.16 -22.91
CA LYS A 726 -23.52 -23.45 -21.94
C LYS A 726 -22.94 -23.64 -20.54
N PRO A 727 -22.66 -22.57 -19.80
CA PRO A 727 -21.99 -22.67 -18.51
C PRO A 727 -22.90 -23.38 -17.51
N LYS A 728 -22.32 -24.25 -16.67
CA LYS A 728 -23.04 -24.93 -15.58
C LYS A 728 -23.62 -23.96 -14.54
N ASN A 729 -23.05 -22.75 -14.44
CA ASN A 729 -23.43 -21.67 -13.51
C ASN A 729 -23.69 -20.38 -14.30
N GLY A 730 -24.77 -19.65 -14.00
CA GLY A 730 -25.05 -18.35 -14.63
C GLY A 730 -26.54 -18.02 -14.81
N ILE A 731 -26.80 -16.89 -15.48
CA ILE A 731 -28.14 -16.41 -15.81
C ILE A 731 -28.37 -16.54 -17.31
N TYR A 732 -29.46 -17.18 -17.74
CA TYR A 732 -29.80 -17.29 -19.15
C TYR A 732 -31.30 -17.09 -19.41
N VAL A 733 -31.62 -16.50 -20.56
CA VAL A 733 -33.00 -16.18 -20.95
C VAL A 733 -33.64 -17.39 -21.64
N GLU A 734 -34.79 -17.84 -21.15
CA GLU A 734 -35.46 -19.02 -21.73
C GLU A 734 -36.46 -18.64 -22.82
N LYS A 735 -37.39 -17.68 -22.57
CA LYS A 735 -38.40 -17.25 -23.54
C LYS A 735 -38.90 -15.81 -23.27
N PRO A 736 -39.25 -15.03 -24.32
CA PRO A 736 -39.99 -13.78 -24.16
C PRO A 736 -41.45 -14.04 -23.73
N LEU A 737 -41.94 -13.27 -22.76
CA LEU A 737 -43.34 -13.29 -22.32
C LEU A 737 -44.13 -12.28 -23.17
N ASN A 738 -44.78 -12.76 -24.24
CA ASN A 738 -45.63 -12.06 -25.24
C ASN A 738 -44.96 -11.48 -26.50
N ASN A 739 -45.77 -11.33 -27.57
CA ASN A 739 -45.45 -10.88 -28.94
C ASN A 739 -44.92 -9.43 -29.04
N PHE A 740 -43.83 -9.11 -28.36
CA PHE A 740 -43.19 -7.79 -28.42
C PHE A 740 -41.83 -7.84 -29.11
N LYS A 741 -41.46 -6.71 -29.73
CA LYS A 741 -40.40 -6.56 -30.74
C LYS A 741 -38.99 -6.48 -30.12
N ASN A 742 -38.57 -7.46 -29.34
CA ASN A 742 -37.19 -7.63 -28.84
C ASN A 742 -36.44 -6.32 -28.49
N THR A 743 -37.09 -5.42 -27.74
CA THR A 743 -36.54 -4.14 -27.29
C THR A 743 -35.97 -4.21 -25.87
N PRO A 744 -35.07 -3.29 -25.45
CA PRO A 744 -34.53 -3.27 -24.08
C PRO A 744 -35.58 -3.19 -22.97
N SER A 745 -36.76 -2.65 -23.26
CA SER A 745 -37.89 -2.53 -22.33
C SER A 745 -38.77 -3.78 -22.23
N ASP A 746 -38.47 -4.85 -22.98
CA ASP A 746 -39.28 -6.07 -22.97
C ASP A 746 -39.06 -6.87 -21.68
N VAL A 747 -40.13 -7.48 -21.16
CA VAL A 747 -40.06 -8.41 -20.02
C VAL A 747 -39.77 -9.83 -20.52
N VAL A 748 -38.77 -10.48 -19.93
CA VAL A 748 -38.33 -11.83 -20.30
C VAL A 748 -38.37 -12.76 -19.08
N GLU A 749 -38.53 -14.07 -19.33
CA GLU A 749 -38.31 -15.10 -18.31
C GLU A 749 -36.83 -15.49 -18.29
N ALA A 750 -36.16 -15.21 -17.17
CA ALA A 750 -34.76 -15.54 -16.95
C ALA A 750 -34.61 -16.70 -15.95
N VAL A 751 -33.68 -17.60 -16.24
CA VAL A 751 -33.28 -18.69 -15.34
C VAL A 751 -32.00 -18.30 -14.63
N VAL A 752 -32.04 -18.33 -13.30
CA VAL A 752 -30.89 -18.08 -12.43
C VAL A 752 -30.42 -19.42 -11.87
N ASN A 753 -29.18 -19.81 -12.23
CA ASN A 753 -28.57 -21.05 -11.77
C ASN A 753 -27.23 -20.81 -11.07
N TYR A 754 -27.26 -20.62 -9.76
CA TYR A 754 -26.09 -20.46 -8.90
C TYR A 754 -26.18 -21.40 -7.68
N PRO A 755 -25.39 -22.50 -7.64
CA PRO A 755 -25.51 -23.55 -6.62
C PRO A 755 -25.46 -23.06 -5.17
N ASN A 756 -24.66 -22.02 -4.89
CA ASN A 756 -24.53 -21.43 -3.55
C ASN A 756 -25.77 -20.65 -3.11
N TYR A 757 -26.53 -20.12 -4.05
CA TYR A 757 -27.72 -19.33 -3.76
C TYR A 757 -29.00 -20.16 -3.84
N ASN A 758 -29.03 -21.22 -4.67
CA ASN A 758 -30.25 -21.96 -5.01
C ASN A 758 -30.32 -23.41 -4.53
N HIS A 759 -29.41 -23.83 -3.65
CA HIS A 759 -29.23 -25.23 -3.24
C HIS A 759 -29.28 -26.22 -4.43
N GLY A 760 -28.77 -25.81 -5.59
CA GLY A 760 -28.68 -26.62 -6.81
C GLY A 760 -29.93 -26.68 -7.70
N GLU A 761 -31.02 -25.95 -7.42
CA GLU A 761 -32.21 -25.91 -8.29
C GLU A 761 -32.35 -24.57 -9.03
N PRO A 762 -32.41 -24.55 -10.37
CA PRO A 762 -32.59 -23.30 -11.13
C PRO A 762 -33.92 -22.61 -10.80
N ILE A 763 -33.90 -21.28 -10.67
CA ILE A 763 -35.10 -20.46 -10.43
C ILE A 763 -35.46 -19.64 -11.64
N LYS A 764 -36.76 -19.47 -11.86
CA LYS A 764 -37.33 -18.68 -12.95
C LYS A 764 -37.92 -17.38 -12.40
N VAL A 765 -37.55 -16.25 -12.99
CA VAL A 765 -38.07 -14.92 -12.65
C VAL A 765 -38.42 -14.13 -13.91
N ALA A 766 -39.49 -13.33 -13.84
CA ALA A 766 -39.88 -12.41 -14.89
C ALA A 766 -39.29 -11.02 -14.64
N ILE A 767 -38.57 -10.48 -15.61
CA ILE A 767 -37.72 -9.30 -15.43
C ILE A 767 -37.59 -8.45 -16.70
N PRO A 768 -37.37 -7.12 -16.65
CA PRO A 768 -37.02 -6.33 -17.81
C PRO A 768 -35.66 -6.76 -18.37
N LYS A 769 -35.57 -6.85 -19.69
CA LYS A 769 -34.35 -7.31 -20.38
C LYS A 769 -33.15 -6.40 -20.13
N SER A 770 -33.36 -5.09 -20.00
CA SER A 770 -32.31 -4.11 -19.67
C SER A 770 -31.63 -4.36 -18.33
N GLU A 771 -32.30 -5.04 -17.40
CA GLU A 771 -31.83 -5.21 -16.03
C GLU A 771 -31.14 -6.58 -15.78
N ILE A 772 -31.01 -7.43 -16.82
CA ILE A 772 -30.29 -8.71 -16.75
C ILE A 772 -28.82 -8.52 -16.32
N PHE A 773 -28.19 -7.43 -16.75
CA PHE A 773 -26.81 -7.12 -16.38
C PHE A 773 -26.68 -6.80 -14.89
N ARG A 774 -27.64 -6.06 -14.31
CA ARG A 774 -27.67 -5.74 -12.87
C ARG A 774 -27.78 -7.01 -12.03
N LEU A 775 -28.61 -7.95 -12.46
CA LEU A 775 -28.69 -9.30 -11.90
C LEU A 775 -27.35 -10.04 -11.87
N LYS A 776 -26.66 -10.03 -13.00
CA LYS A 776 -25.37 -10.70 -13.15
C LYS A 776 -24.36 -10.11 -12.17
N ASN A 777 -24.29 -8.78 -12.06
CA ASN A 777 -23.42 -8.09 -11.10
C ASN A 777 -23.76 -8.43 -9.66
N ILE A 778 -25.04 -8.47 -9.27
CA ILE A 778 -25.45 -8.81 -7.90
C ILE A 778 -24.94 -10.19 -7.48
N PHE A 779 -25.07 -11.20 -8.35
CA PHE A 779 -24.64 -12.57 -8.05
C PHE A 779 -23.12 -12.76 -8.16
N GLU A 780 -22.46 -12.09 -9.11
CA GLU A 780 -21.00 -12.20 -9.31
C GLU A 780 -20.21 -11.36 -8.29
N GLN A 781 -20.67 -10.16 -7.97
CA GLN A 781 -20.00 -9.22 -7.07
C GLN A 781 -20.48 -9.31 -5.62
N GLN A 782 -21.44 -10.20 -5.33
CA GLN A 782 -21.99 -10.44 -3.98
C GLN A 782 -22.53 -9.16 -3.30
N GLU A 783 -23.03 -8.21 -4.11
CA GLU A 783 -23.39 -6.86 -3.66
C GLU A 783 -24.34 -6.87 -2.44
N TYR A 784 -25.27 -7.82 -2.38
CA TYR A 784 -26.23 -7.96 -1.28
C TYR A 784 -26.05 -9.25 -0.45
N ALA A 785 -24.88 -9.90 -0.51
CA ALA A 785 -24.61 -11.09 0.31
C ALA A 785 -24.61 -10.78 1.81
N LEU A 786 -25.11 -11.72 2.62
CA LEU A 786 -25.06 -11.66 4.08
C LEU A 786 -23.63 -12.01 4.56
N PRO A 787 -23.16 -11.41 5.68
CA PRO A 787 -21.86 -11.76 6.27
C PRO A 787 -21.75 -13.26 6.56
N ARG A 788 -20.54 -13.84 6.36
CA ARG A 788 -20.27 -15.25 6.71
C ARG A 788 -20.65 -15.51 8.18
N GLY A 789 -21.51 -16.50 8.40
CA GLY A 789 -22.00 -16.88 9.73
C GLY A 789 -23.34 -16.28 10.13
N PHE A 790 -23.85 -15.28 9.40
CA PHE A 790 -25.19 -14.74 9.64
C PHE A 790 -26.25 -15.68 9.05
N GLN A 791 -27.05 -16.33 9.91
CA GLN A 791 -28.05 -17.33 9.49
C GLN A 791 -29.48 -16.80 9.68
N LEU A 792 -30.28 -16.86 8.61
CA LEU A 792 -31.72 -16.62 8.66
C LEU A 792 -32.48 -17.91 9.04
N ASN A 793 -33.58 -17.75 9.78
CA ASN A 793 -34.48 -18.84 10.19
C ASN A 793 -35.96 -18.43 10.02
N GLU A 794 -36.90 -19.36 10.27
CA GLU A 794 -38.36 -19.19 10.03
C GLU A 794 -39.00 -17.99 10.71
N LYS A 795 -38.34 -17.43 11.72
CA LYS A 795 -38.82 -16.28 12.47
C LYS A 795 -38.08 -14.99 12.12
N SER A 796 -37.09 -15.04 11.23
CA SER A 796 -36.35 -13.85 10.81
C SER A 796 -37.27 -12.89 10.05
N VAL A 797 -37.12 -11.59 10.33
CA VAL A 797 -37.90 -10.54 9.69
C VAL A 797 -37.02 -9.80 8.68
N VAL A 798 -37.36 -9.90 7.40
CA VAL A 798 -36.69 -9.20 6.31
C VAL A 798 -37.62 -8.14 5.73
N VAL A 799 -37.13 -6.90 5.66
CA VAL A 799 -37.86 -5.75 5.13
C VAL A 799 -37.13 -5.17 3.94
N ASP A 800 -37.84 -5.04 2.83
CA ASP A 800 -37.36 -4.50 1.56
C ASP A 800 -38.18 -3.27 1.16
N ILE A 801 -37.51 -2.15 0.89
CA ILE A 801 -38.13 -0.87 0.56
C ILE A 801 -37.50 -0.36 -0.74
N GLY A 802 -38.29 -0.31 -1.82
CA GLY A 802 -37.82 -0.15 -3.20
C GLY A 802 -38.50 0.96 -4.02
N GLY A 803 -37.87 1.35 -5.15
CA GLY A 803 -38.40 2.29 -6.14
C GLY A 803 -38.17 1.97 -7.63
N ASN A 804 -37.66 0.78 -8.04
CA ASN A 804 -37.46 0.40 -9.45
C ASN A 804 -37.79 -1.08 -9.71
N VAL A 805 -38.02 -1.46 -10.99
CA VAL A 805 -38.32 -2.85 -11.36
C VAL A 805 -37.20 -3.81 -10.98
N GLY A 806 -37.55 -4.62 -9.98
CA GLY A 806 -36.93 -5.84 -9.53
C GLY A 806 -36.55 -5.71 -8.06
N SER A 807 -37.26 -6.31 -7.11
CA SER A 807 -37.26 -7.77 -6.86
C SER A 807 -36.13 -8.59 -7.50
N PHE A 808 -34.98 -8.00 -7.82
CA PHE A 808 -34.01 -8.69 -8.65
C PHE A 808 -33.20 -9.75 -7.93
N SER A 809 -33.11 -9.71 -6.62
CA SER A 809 -32.59 -10.84 -5.88
C SER A 809 -33.71 -11.62 -5.23
N MET A 810 -34.89 -11.84 -5.85
CA MET A 810 -35.83 -12.85 -5.37
C MET A 810 -35.09 -14.20 -5.18
N TYR A 811 -34.74 -14.39 -3.91
CA TYR A 811 -33.49 -14.94 -3.42
C TYR A 811 -33.46 -16.42 -3.68
N ALA A 812 -32.44 -16.88 -4.40
CA ALA A 812 -32.55 -18.14 -5.09
C ALA A 812 -32.70 -19.38 -4.17
N ARG A 813 -32.62 -19.26 -2.84
CA ARG A 813 -33.15 -20.16 -1.81
C ARG A 813 -32.67 -19.75 -0.42
N GLU A 814 -31.51 -19.10 -0.29
CA GLU A 814 -30.94 -18.84 1.05
C GLU A 814 -31.84 -18.00 1.98
N TRP A 815 -32.46 -16.92 1.49
CA TRP A 815 -33.37 -16.10 2.32
C TRP A 815 -34.78 -16.69 2.32
N ASN A 816 -35.18 -17.29 1.20
CA ASN A 816 -36.55 -17.66 0.89
C ASN A 816 -36.99 -19.01 1.46
N ALA A 817 -36.07 -19.97 1.57
CA ALA A 817 -36.38 -21.31 2.10
C ALA A 817 -36.67 -21.30 3.61
N LYS A 818 -36.43 -20.18 4.29
CA LYS A 818 -36.46 -20.12 5.75
C LYS A 818 -37.08 -18.87 6.34
N CYS A 819 -37.57 -17.82 5.67
CA CYS A 819 -38.20 -16.68 6.38
C CYS A 819 -39.23 -15.94 5.52
N HIS A 820 -40.01 -15.04 6.13
CA HIS A 820 -41.03 -14.24 5.43
C HIS A 820 -40.50 -12.85 5.09
N ILE A 821 -40.70 -12.39 3.86
CA ILE A 821 -40.21 -11.09 3.36
C ILE A 821 -41.37 -10.09 3.21
N TYR A 822 -41.20 -8.89 3.77
CA TYR A 822 -42.13 -7.77 3.60
C TYR A 822 -41.53 -6.74 2.64
N SER A 823 -42.12 -6.60 1.46
CA SER A 823 -41.68 -5.65 0.43
C SER A 823 -42.67 -4.49 0.29
N PHE A 824 -42.17 -3.26 0.24
CA PHE A 824 -42.94 -2.03 0.09
C PHE A 824 -42.50 -1.31 -1.18
N GLU A 825 -43.40 -1.23 -2.17
CA GLU A 825 -43.13 -0.64 -3.48
C GLU A 825 -44.29 0.27 -3.90
N PRO A 826 -44.08 1.60 -3.98
CA PRO A 826 -45.15 2.52 -4.32
C PRO A 826 -45.52 2.55 -5.81
N ASN A 827 -44.67 2.08 -6.74
CA ASN A 827 -44.89 2.25 -8.18
C ASN A 827 -45.95 1.29 -8.77
N PRO A 828 -47.11 1.79 -9.26
CA PRO A 828 -48.16 0.97 -9.88
C PRO A 828 -47.76 0.25 -11.17
N GLN A 829 -46.72 0.70 -11.89
CA GLN A 829 -46.26 0.05 -13.12
C GLN A 829 -45.43 -1.22 -12.84
N VAL A 830 -44.78 -1.26 -11.67
CA VAL A 830 -43.88 -2.35 -11.25
C VAL A 830 -44.64 -3.41 -10.46
N PHE A 831 -45.64 -2.98 -9.69
CA PHE A 831 -46.42 -3.83 -8.80
C PHE A 831 -46.97 -5.11 -9.46
N PRO A 832 -47.53 -5.13 -10.69
CA PRO A 832 -48.00 -6.35 -11.32
C PRO A 832 -46.90 -7.39 -11.60
N LEU A 833 -45.68 -6.93 -11.90
CA LEU A 833 -44.53 -7.82 -12.13
C LEU A 833 -44.01 -8.41 -10.82
N LEU A 834 -43.97 -7.61 -9.75
CA LEU A 834 -43.64 -8.10 -8.41
C LEU A 834 -44.66 -9.14 -7.95
N GLU A 835 -45.95 -8.88 -8.14
CA GLU A 835 -47.03 -9.79 -7.76
C GLU A 835 -46.93 -11.13 -8.52
N HIS A 836 -46.55 -11.10 -9.80
CA HIS A 836 -46.29 -12.29 -10.58
C HIS A 836 -45.15 -13.13 -10.00
N ASN A 837 -44.01 -12.51 -9.71
CA ASN A 837 -42.88 -13.22 -9.14
C ASN A 837 -43.20 -13.74 -7.73
N ALA A 838 -43.87 -12.96 -6.86
CA ALA A 838 -44.22 -13.39 -5.50
C ALA A 838 -45.16 -14.61 -5.47
N LYS A 839 -46.11 -14.69 -6.41
CA LYS A 839 -46.96 -15.88 -6.58
C LYS A 839 -46.14 -17.14 -6.91
N SER A 840 -45.03 -16.99 -7.64
CA SER A 840 -44.15 -18.11 -7.98
C SER A 840 -43.26 -18.58 -6.82
N LEU A 841 -42.94 -17.70 -5.86
CA LEU A 841 -42.01 -17.99 -4.75
C LEU A 841 -42.68 -18.27 -3.39
N GLY A 842 -43.90 -17.77 -3.12
CA GLY A 842 -44.79 -18.26 -2.06
C GLY A 842 -44.68 -17.67 -0.64
N ASN A 843 -43.63 -16.92 -0.28
CA ASN A 843 -43.34 -16.45 1.10
C ASN A 843 -42.99 -14.94 1.18
N ILE A 844 -43.56 -14.15 0.26
CA ILE A 844 -43.30 -12.70 0.13
C ILE A 844 -44.65 -11.96 0.17
N SER A 845 -44.74 -10.93 1.01
CA SER A 845 -45.85 -9.97 1.02
C SER A 845 -45.43 -8.68 0.35
N ILE A 846 -46.16 -8.26 -0.68
CA ILE A 846 -45.89 -7.01 -1.41
C ILE A 846 -46.99 -6.00 -1.08
N ASN A 847 -46.58 -4.78 -0.72
CA ASN A 847 -47.48 -3.70 -0.33
C ASN A 847 -47.26 -2.48 -1.22
N GLN A 848 -48.33 -1.98 -1.83
CA GLN A 848 -48.27 -0.84 -2.73
C GLN A 848 -48.39 0.50 -1.98
N VAL A 849 -47.33 0.92 -1.30
CA VAL A 849 -47.32 2.15 -0.48
C VAL A 849 -45.93 2.77 -0.41
N ALA A 850 -45.84 4.10 -0.39
CA ALA A 850 -44.58 4.80 -0.16
C ALA A 850 -44.30 4.92 1.34
N LEU A 851 -43.04 4.76 1.74
CA LEU A 851 -42.61 4.95 3.12
C LEU A 851 -41.80 6.25 3.27
N GLY A 852 -41.88 6.87 4.44
CA GLY A 852 -41.14 8.08 4.77
C GLY A 852 -41.17 8.40 6.26
N ASN A 853 -40.91 9.66 6.64
CA ASN A 853 -40.93 10.09 8.04
C ASN A 853 -42.30 10.59 8.54
N LYS A 854 -43.31 10.66 7.68
CA LYS A 854 -44.66 11.13 8.00
C LYS A 854 -45.73 10.54 7.07
N ASN A 855 -46.98 10.62 7.48
CA ASN A 855 -48.12 10.28 6.61
C ASN A 855 -48.42 11.42 5.62
N GLY A 856 -48.81 11.09 4.39
CA GLY A 856 -49.12 12.05 3.34
C GLY A 856 -49.28 11.42 1.96
N SER A 857 -48.86 12.13 0.93
CA SER A 857 -48.75 11.64 -0.44
C SER A 857 -47.41 12.08 -1.04
N ILE A 858 -46.90 11.29 -1.98
CA ILE A 858 -45.69 11.61 -2.74
C ILE A 858 -45.99 11.53 -4.24
N ASP A 859 -45.36 12.40 -5.00
CA ASP A 859 -45.42 12.37 -6.45
C ASP A 859 -44.23 11.55 -7.00
N LEU A 860 -44.53 10.55 -7.81
CA LEU A 860 -43.54 9.74 -8.52
C LEU A 860 -43.53 10.12 -10.00
N TYR A 861 -42.33 10.20 -10.58
CA TYR A 861 -42.14 10.44 -12.01
C TYR A 861 -41.74 9.13 -12.70
N GLN A 862 -42.63 8.63 -13.55
CA GLN A 862 -42.52 7.36 -14.25
C GLN A 862 -41.94 7.53 -15.66
N HIS A 863 -41.00 6.66 -16.03
CA HIS A 863 -40.42 6.66 -17.36
C HIS A 863 -41.46 6.35 -18.47
N PRO A 864 -41.52 7.10 -19.59
CA PRO A 864 -42.57 6.98 -20.61
C PRO A 864 -42.61 5.62 -21.34
N ASN A 865 -41.48 4.92 -21.41
CA ASN A 865 -41.37 3.60 -22.08
C ASN A 865 -41.57 2.39 -21.15
N ASN A 866 -42.09 2.61 -19.93
CA ASN A 866 -42.38 1.54 -18.96
C ASN A 866 -41.18 0.61 -18.68
N THR A 867 -39.97 1.17 -18.63
CA THR A 867 -38.70 0.45 -18.37
C THR A 867 -38.54 0.02 -16.92
N GLY A 868 -39.45 0.47 -16.05
CA GLY A 868 -39.38 0.18 -14.63
C GLY A 868 -38.60 1.16 -13.78
N GLN A 869 -38.12 2.26 -14.38
CA GLN A 869 -37.44 3.34 -13.68
C GLN A 869 -38.45 4.35 -13.11
N THR A 870 -38.37 4.62 -11.80
CA THR A 870 -39.13 5.66 -11.09
C THR A 870 -38.27 6.37 -10.07
N SER A 871 -38.32 7.69 -10.12
CA SER A 871 -37.65 8.54 -9.12
C SER A 871 -38.61 9.61 -8.59
N THR A 872 -38.30 10.11 -7.40
CA THR A 872 -38.88 11.35 -6.86
C THR A 872 -38.40 12.60 -7.60
N SER A 873 -37.36 12.49 -8.43
CA SER A 873 -36.70 13.61 -9.11
C SER A 873 -36.28 13.35 -10.58
N LEU A 874 -36.88 12.36 -11.25
CA LEU A 874 -36.48 11.90 -12.60
C LEU A 874 -36.44 13.06 -13.62
N GLN A 875 -35.27 13.42 -14.14
CA GLN A 875 -35.11 14.45 -15.20
C GLN A 875 -35.26 13.87 -16.62
N VAL A 876 -36.29 13.07 -16.86
CA VAL A 876 -36.56 12.47 -18.18
C VAL A 876 -37.64 13.27 -18.91
N LYS A 877 -37.39 13.59 -20.18
CA LYS A 877 -38.36 14.26 -21.05
C LYS A 877 -39.59 13.37 -21.22
N ASP A 878 -40.78 13.94 -21.01
CA ASP A 878 -42.08 13.27 -21.15
C ASP A 878 -42.42 12.21 -20.06
N ALA A 879 -41.83 12.31 -18.86
CA ALA A 879 -42.18 11.45 -17.73
C ALA A 879 -43.62 11.66 -17.22
N ASN A 880 -44.30 10.56 -16.88
CA ASN A 880 -45.66 10.59 -16.34
C ASN A 880 -45.64 10.79 -14.82
N LYS A 881 -46.39 11.76 -14.31
CA LYS A 881 -46.47 12.04 -12.87
C LYS A 881 -47.64 11.29 -12.23
N VAL A 882 -47.38 10.51 -11.18
CA VAL A 882 -48.40 9.76 -10.43
C VAL A 882 -48.27 10.04 -8.94
N SER A 883 -49.35 10.51 -8.30
CA SER A 883 -49.39 10.72 -6.85
C SER A 883 -49.82 9.43 -6.14
N VAL A 884 -49.04 9.00 -5.14
CA VAL A 884 -49.29 7.78 -4.37
C VAL A 884 -49.34 8.08 -2.86
N PRO A 885 -50.09 7.31 -2.06
CA PRO A 885 -50.09 7.46 -0.60
C PRO A 885 -48.71 7.18 0.01
N MET A 886 -48.31 8.01 0.97
CA MET A 886 -47.10 7.85 1.76
C MET A 886 -47.46 7.65 3.25
N ARG A 887 -46.81 6.69 3.91
CA ARG A 887 -46.98 6.39 5.33
C ARG A 887 -45.67 6.58 6.09
N ASN A 888 -45.76 6.92 7.37
CA ASN A 888 -44.60 6.87 8.26
C ASN A 888 -44.10 5.42 8.34
N SER A 889 -42.79 5.24 8.18
CA SER A 889 -42.15 3.93 8.04
C SER A 889 -42.29 3.09 9.32
N GLY A 890 -42.08 3.68 10.50
CA GLY A 890 -42.23 2.98 11.78
C GLY A 890 -43.68 2.62 12.09
N GLU A 891 -44.63 3.52 11.84
CA GLU A 891 -46.07 3.27 12.02
C GLU A 891 -46.55 2.14 11.11
N MET A 892 -46.15 2.14 9.83
CA MET A 892 -46.54 1.10 8.88
C MET A 892 -46.02 -0.27 9.32
N LEU A 893 -44.75 -0.37 9.70
CA LEU A 893 -44.16 -1.64 10.14
C LEU A 893 -44.82 -2.15 11.44
N ALA A 894 -45.21 -1.25 12.35
CA ALA A 894 -45.93 -1.61 13.56
C ALA A 894 -47.31 -2.23 13.29
N GLU A 895 -48.01 -1.84 12.20
CA GLU A 895 -49.28 -2.46 11.79
C GLU A 895 -49.13 -3.94 11.42
N TYR A 896 -47.95 -4.35 10.94
CA TYR A 896 -47.60 -5.77 10.69
C TYR A 896 -47.05 -6.47 11.95
N GLY A 897 -47.01 -5.79 13.09
CA GLY A 897 -46.45 -6.32 14.34
C GLY A 897 -44.92 -6.43 14.33
N ILE A 898 -44.23 -5.71 13.43
CA ILE A 898 -42.77 -5.75 13.29
C ILE A 898 -42.15 -4.81 14.33
N ASN A 899 -41.41 -5.37 15.28
CA ASN A 899 -40.70 -4.64 16.34
C ASN A 899 -39.17 -4.89 16.34
N LYS A 900 -38.70 -5.76 15.44
CA LYS A 900 -37.31 -6.12 15.20
C LYS A 900 -37.16 -6.47 13.71
N ILE A 901 -36.04 -6.05 13.10
CA ILE A 901 -35.72 -6.35 11.71
C ILE A 901 -34.36 -7.03 11.66
N ASP A 902 -34.27 -8.23 11.10
CA ASP A 902 -32.98 -8.92 10.99
C ASP A 902 -32.19 -8.40 9.78
N VAL A 903 -32.88 -8.10 8.67
CA VAL A 903 -32.31 -7.50 7.46
C VAL A 903 -33.24 -6.42 6.93
N LEU A 904 -32.72 -5.19 6.80
CA LEU A 904 -33.38 -4.03 6.22
C LEU A 904 -32.66 -3.61 4.94
N LYS A 905 -33.37 -3.56 3.81
CA LYS A 905 -32.85 -3.05 2.53
C LYS A 905 -33.65 -1.84 2.07
N ILE A 906 -32.93 -0.77 1.67
CA ILE A 906 -33.52 0.49 1.19
C ILE A 906 -32.84 0.92 -0.10
N ASP A 907 -33.64 1.13 -1.14
CA ASP A 907 -33.22 1.53 -2.49
C ASP A 907 -34.37 2.33 -3.10
N THR A 908 -34.34 3.65 -2.89
CA THR A 908 -35.52 4.50 -3.11
C THR A 908 -35.23 5.78 -3.88
N GLU A 909 -34.05 5.85 -4.51
CA GLU A 909 -33.64 6.97 -5.36
C GLU A 909 -33.83 8.35 -4.70
N GLY A 910 -33.30 8.50 -3.48
CA GLY A 910 -33.20 9.79 -2.76
C GLY A 910 -34.17 9.97 -1.58
N ALA A 911 -34.91 8.93 -1.19
CA ALA A 911 -35.81 8.96 -0.04
C ALA A 911 -35.25 8.24 1.21
N GLU A 912 -34.02 7.71 1.14
CA GLU A 912 -33.42 6.81 2.11
C GLU A 912 -33.35 7.44 3.51
N VAL A 913 -32.88 8.70 3.58
CA VAL A 913 -32.76 9.45 4.83
C VAL A 913 -34.12 9.66 5.49
N ALA A 914 -35.16 9.96 4.70
CA ALA A 914 -36.50 10.18 5.23
C ALA A 914 -37.14 8.88 5.74
N ILE A 915 -36.89 7.75 5.06
CA ILE A 915 -37.36 6.44 5.47
C ILE A 915 -36.69 6.03 6.79
N LEU A 916 -35.36 6.11 6.86
CA LEU A 916 -34.59 5.79 8.06
C LEU A 916 -35.02 6.67 9.26
N ALA A 917 -35.20 7.98 9.03
CA ALA A 917 -35.70 8.89 10.06
C ALA A 917 -37.11 8.49 10.58
N GLY A 918 -37.96 7.96 9.70
CA GLY A 918 -39.31 7.51 10.05
C GLY A 918 -39.36 6.24 10.89
N MET A 919 -38.26 5.47 10.97
CA MET A 919 -38.19 4.21 11.72
C MET A 919 -37.11 4.24 12.81
N LYS A 920 -36.72 5.42 13.30
CA LYS A 920 -35.63 5.65 14.26
C LYS A 920 -35.65 4.67 15.45
N ASP A 921 -36.83 4.38 15.99
CA ASP A 921 -37.00 3.49 17.16
C ASP A 921 -36.78 2.00 16.83
N LEU A 922 -36.88 1.60 15.57
CA LEU A 922 -36.62 0.22 15.11
C LEU A 922 -35.15 -0.01 14.77
N LEU A 923 -34.40 1.04 14.40
CA LEU A 923 -33.01 0.93 13.97
C LEU A 923 -32.10 0.32 15.05
N ILE A 924 -32.40 0.59 16.33
CA ILE A 924 -31.64 0.02 17.46
C ILE A 924 -31.71 -1.52 17.53
N ASN A 925 -32.81 -2.10 17.04
CA ASN A 925 -33.08 -3.53 16.99
C ASN A 925 -32.97 -4.09 15.57
N THR A 926 -32.33 -3.35 14.66
CA THR A 926 -32.10 -3.79 13.29
C THR A 926 -30.72 -4.44 13.17
N GLY A 927 -30.66 -5.66 12.61
CA GLY A 927 -29.43 -6.44 12.47
C GLY A 927 -28.49 -5.90 11.39
N ILE A 928 -28.87 -6.10 10.13
CA ILE A 928 -28.14 -5.62 8.95
C ILE A 928 -29.00 -4.57 8.25
N ILE A 929 -28.41 -3.43 7.91
CA ILE A 929 -29.04 -2.36 7.13
C ILE A 929 -28.25 -2.20 5.82
N MET A 930 -28.90 -2.31 4.68
CA MET A 930 -28.32 -2.10 3.36
C MET A 930 -29.00 -0.91 2.70
N VAL A 931 -28.23 0.10 2.32
CA VAL A 931 -28.77 1.36 1.77
C VAL A 931 -28.02 1.73 0.50
N GLU A 932 -28.75 1.98 -0.58
CA GLU A 932 -28.23 2.57 -1.82
C GLU A 932 -28.22 4.11 -1.68
N TYR A 933 -27.08 4.76 -1.91
CA TYR A 933 -26.96 6.21 -1.85
C TYR A 933 -26.68 6.76 -3.26
N HIS A 934 -27.29 7.92 -3.58
CA HIS A 934 -27.22 8.53 -4.92
C HIS A 934 -26.37 9.82 -4.96
N SER A 935 -25.79 10.20 -3.82
CA SER A 935 -24.78 11.25 -3.71
C SER A 935 -23.96 11.09 -2.43
N GLU A 936 -22.74 11.63 -2.43
CA GLU A 936 -21.91 11.73 -1.22
C GLU A 936 -22.59 12.53 -0.09
N GLN A 937 -23.46 13.47 -0.44
CA GLN A 937 -24.25 14.21 0.55
C GLN A 937 -25.29 13.32 1.21
N ASP A 938 -25.96 12.44 0.45
CA ASP A 938 -26.93 11.48 0.99
C ASP A 938 -26.23 10.46 1.87
N ARG A 939 -25.07 9.94 1.42
CA ARG A 939 -24.23 9.04 2.22
C ARG A 939 -23.88 9.63 3.58
N ARG A 940 -23.39 10.87 3.62
CA ARG A 940 -23.05 11.55 4.89
C ARG A 940 -24.25 11.70 5.81
N GLN A 941 -25.44 11.95 5.27
CA GLN A 941 -26.66 12.06 6.07
C GLN A 941 -27.07 10.70 6.65
N ILE A 942 -26.95 9.63 5.86
CA ILE A 942 -27.17 8.25 6.31
C ILE A 942 -26.18 7.90 7.43
N ASP A 943 -24.89 8.19 7.24
CA ASP A 943 -23.83 7.94 8.24
C ASP A 943 -24.11 8.67 9.56
N VAL A 944 -24.47 9.96 9.50
CA VAL A 944 -24.82 10.75 10.70
C VAL A 944 -26.03 10.16 11.42
N LEU A 945 -27.06 9.78 10.67
CA LEU A 945 -28.28 9.22 11.24
C LEU A 945 -28.01 7.86 11.90
N LEU A 946 -27.17 7.03 11.28
CA LEU A 946 -26.86 5.69 11.77
C LEU A 946 -25.78 5.66 12.86
N ALA A 947 -24.92 6.68 12.96
CA ALA A 947 -23.88 6.79 13.99
C ALA A 947 -24.43 6.70 15.43
N GLU A 948 -25.67 7.12 15.67
CA GLU A 948 -26.33 7.08 16.98
C GLU A 948 -26.63 5.63 17.46
N PHE A 949 -26.52 4.62 16.59
CA PHE A 949 -27.01 3.26 16.84
C PHE A 949 -25.93 2.17 16.96
N SER A 950 -24.64 2.53 17.11
CA SER A 950 -23.53 1.56 17.27
C SER A 950 -23.38 0.57 16.11
N VAL A 951 -23.65 1.02 14.88
CA VAL A 951 -23.46 0.24 13.65
C VAL A 951 -22.11 0.57 12.99
N TYR A 952 -21.45 -0.43 12.41
CA TYR A 952 -20.24 -0.25 11.60
C TYR A 952 -20.60 -0.29 10.12
N ALA A 953 -20.04 0.63 9.32
CA ALA A 953 -20.24 0.70 7.87
C ALA A 953 -19.16 -0.10 7.13
N SER A 954 -19.59 -0.98 6.22
CA SER A 954 -18.75 -1.65 5.22
C SER A 954 -19.33 -1.33 3.85
N GLU A 955 -18.52 -0.73 2.98
CA GLU A 955 -18.95 -0.33 1.64
C GLU A 955 -18.79 -1.51 0.67
N VAL A 956 -19.82 -1.81 -0.12
CA VAL A 956 -19.86 -3.05 -0.90
C VAL A 956 -19.76 -2.83 -2.41
N SER A 957 -20.20 -1.68 -2.90
CA SER A 957 -20.00 -1.24 -4.29
C SER A 957 -19.96 0.29 -4.35
N ALA A 958 -19.04 0.86 -5.14
CA ALA A 958 -18.95 2.31 -5.35
C ALA A 958 -18.70 2.62 -6.82
N SER A 959 -19.60 3.41 -7.42
CA SER A 959 -19.34 4.21 -8.63
C SER A 959 -19.31 5.69 -8.23
N CYS A 960 -18.73 6.58 -9.04
CA CYS A 960 -18.56 8.00 -8.70
C CYS A 960 -19.86 8.79 -8.42
N GLN A 961 -21.05 8.18 -8.58
CA GLN A 961 -22.35 8.86 -8.42
C GLN A 961 -23.41 8.05 -7.66
N VAL A 962 -23.34 6.71 -7.59
CA VAL A 962 -24.28 5.84 -6.83
C VAL A 962 -23.52 4.64 -6.24
N GLY A 963 -23.85 4.22 -5.02
CA GLY A 963 -23.22 3.05 -4.37
C GLY A 963 -24.07 2.42 -3.26
N THR A 964 -23.70 1.21 -2.82
CA THR A 964 -24.38 0.49 -1.73
C THR A 964 -23.50 0.41 -0.47
N VAL A 965 -24.01 0.87 0.66
CA VAL A 965 -23.37 0.72 1.98
C VAL A 965 -24.11 -0.31 2.83
N LYS A 966 -23.36 -1.20 3.49
CA LYS A 966 -23.88 -2.12 4.50
C LYS A 966 -23.49 -1.64 5.90
N TYR A 967 -24.48 -1.46 6.75
CA TYR A 967 -24.30 -1.18 8.17
C TYR A 967 -24.64 -2.41 9.00
N ILE A 968 -23.77 -2.77 9.93
CA ILE A 968 -23.95 -3.97 10.76
C ILE A 968 -24.00 -3.57 12.24
N ASN A 969 -25.06 -4.00 12.94
CA ASN A 969 -25.27 -3.69 14.35
C ASN A 969 -24.52 -4.65 15.28
N ASN A 970 -23.48 -4.14 15.94
CA ASN A 970 -22.61 -4.91 16.83
C ASN A 970 -23.32 -5.52 18.05
N ARG A 971 -24.47 -4.99 18.47
CA ARG A 971 -25.21 -5.51 19.62
C ARG A 971 -25.88 -6.85 19.33
N LEU A 972 -26.15 -7.14 18.06
CA LEU A 972 -26.84 -8.34 17.62
C LEU A 972 -25.88 -9.45 17.11
N LEU A 973 -24.60 -9.14 16.91
CA LEU A 973 -23.55 -10.10 16.49
C LEU A 973 -22.93 -10.90 17.66
N LYS A 974 -23.34 -10.66 18.91
CA LYS A 974 -22.80 -11.35 20.10
C LYS A 974 -23.49 -12.68 20.45
N PHE A 975 -24.23 -13.29 19.51
CA PHE A 975 -24.92 -14.57 19.73
C PHE A 975 -24.58 -15.58 18.65
#